data_AF-A0A1I7S892-F1
#
_entry.id   AF-A0A1I7S892-F1
#
_cell.length_a   1.000
_cell.length_b   1.000
_cell.length_c   1.000
_cell.angle_alpha   90.00
_cell.angle_beta   90.00
_cell.angle_gamma   90.00
#
_symmetry.space_group_name_H-M   'P 1'
#
loop_
_entity.id
_entity.type
_entity.pdbx_description
1 polymer ?
#
loop_
_entity_poly.entity_id
_entity_poly.type
_entity_poly.pdbx_seq_one_letter_code
_entity_poly.pdbx_strand_id
1 'polypeptide(L)'
;MRLVCHAIFRLLLAQIAYCAPKVYQFYVLLDDFTLQSIYIGTNRTQLRVGLSLASPDNIIVDGVCGADYGKCRKYCDVPTLCSIYCNPICCMSSTLRQLRCEGPLKGYYLHESLEFVPTKEHWRSSIDDAVGIYAQDILAIAELTGDELKIRPARIALNVVSSMTDLAQKYQLPEINKLGLRRRYAAPSFVEEIYRAGLIPQPILTFTHAQTQGYRSIYLGTRHDLHCDEWSRVPFAHDVEFMFDSVEVDFLGHQKSGNFRTMLSEGRILYLQPQVISFLLAQKAVVLKENTDYVYYLNPIFANSTLSWTFSTGFKVALTTELTTYKTPSFIEIYLKALEPNPDNVQWILNHAVFYKLRSVYVGTNRTLLYADLSFASPDNIIIDGVCEPNYGKCQKYCDVPTLCSIYCNPICCMSTVLRRLRCDGRFMDQYQHESSEFVPTKEYWRSAVDDAVGIYADDVVAIRDGTSFEMTVRPARIALNVVSSMTDIAPDVNKRENNKLGLRRRYGQSSFIQELAQNKIIPKPVISFTHVKIAGSRAVYFGARHDLYCGEWSTVPFVHEVEFMFDTIDVEFFGYKKTGNFRTMLTEGRTFSLHPEAISHLLAQKIIDLKNETDDTYYVDAAFKNTTLHWTFSTGFRLEFSAEDAIYGTPTFSQIYLKVLWPNPDNVQWILSHALFYQYCVAIDYEADVVQFAVCTACYANKLETPWRNKPSITITVVIEGSAKKSKPLRNLSPASDLKDAEQCTLSVARIGEYLGRACKARAETFGIDLKFLMACARNGCRI
;
A
#
# COMPACT_ATOMS: atom_id res chain seq x y z
N MET A 1 20.71 39.78 37.98
CA MET A 1 20.18 39.92 36.61
C MET A 1 20.86 39.00 35.59
N ARG A 2 22.20 39.08 35.37
CA ARG A 2 22.92 38.15 34.46
C ARG A 2 22.71 36.65 34.76
N LEU A 3 22.75 36.25 36.03
CA LEU A 3 22.47 34.86 36.45
C LEU A 3 21.02 34.42 36.16
N VAL A 4 20.07 35.33 36.26
CA VAL A 4 18.64 35.06 36.01
C VAL A 4 18.37 34.99 34.51
N CYS A 5 18.95 35.88 33.70
CA CYS A 5 18.90 35.79 32.24
C CYS A 5 19.59 34.53 31.72
N HIS A 6 20.71 34.11 32.31
CA HIS A 6 21.39 32.88 31.90
C HIS A 6 20.58 31.62 32.27
N ALA A 7 19.91 31.62 33.42
CA ALA A 7 19.00 30.54 33.82
C ALA A 7 17.74 30.49 32.95
N ILE A 8 17.12 31.64 32.66
CA ILE A 8 15.94 31.75 31.78
C ILE A 8 16.29 31.38 30.33
N PHE A 9 17.47 31.81 29.83
CA PHE A 9 17.94 31.44 28.49
C PHE A 9 18.26 29.95 28.38
N ARG A 10 18.83 29.34 29.43
CA ARG A 10 18.99 27.87 29.49
C ARG A 10 17.65 27.13 29.62
N LEU A 11 16.66 27.68 30.33
CA LEU A 11 15.31 27.11 30.43
C LEU A 11 14.55 27.22 29.10
N LEU A 12 14.66 28.36 28.41
CA LEU A 12 14.08 28.57 27.08
C LEU A 12 14.78 27.72 26.01
N LEU A 13 16.11 27.61 26.05
CA LEU A 13 16.84 26.69 25.17
C LEU A 13 16.48 25.23 25.46
N ALA A 14 16.28 24.85 26.73
CA ALA A 14 15.80 23.52 27.10
C ALA A 14 14.36 23.27 26.64
N GLN A 15 13.47 24.28 26.67
CA GLN A 15 12.09 24.16 26.18
C GLN A 15 11.96 24.24 24.66
N ILE A 16 12.87 24.94 23.96
CA ILE A 16 12.86 25.05 22.49
C ILE A 16 13.56 23.84 21.84
N ALA A 17 14.48 23.17 22.55
CA ALA A 17 15.20 22.00 22.04
C ALA A 17 14.53 20.65 22.33
N TYR A 18 13.54 20.58 23.22
CA TYR A 18 12.74 19.37 23.42
C TYR A 18 11.53 19.38 22.47
N CYS A 19 11.74 18.89 21.24
CA CYS A 19 10.62 18.41 20.43
C CYS A 19 9.87 17.37 21.27
N ALA A 20 8.60 17.64 21.57
CA ALA A 20 7.78 16.67 22.29
C ALA A 20 7.83 15.33 21.52
N PRO A 21 8.06 14.20 22.20
CA PRO A 21 8.11 12.90 21.54
C PRO A 21 6.84 12.68 20.71
N LYS A 22 7.00 12.23 19.47
CA LYS A 22 5.90 12.14 18.50
C LYS A 22 5.59 10.67 18.19
N VAL A 23 4.33 10.39 17.89
CA VAL A 23 3.92 9.10 17.30
C VAL A 23 4.13 9.18 15.80
N TYR A 24 4.84 8.23 15.23
CA TYR A 24 5.08 8.15 13.79
C TYR A 24 4.29 7.00 13.18
N GLN A 25 3.68 7.23 12.00
CA GLN A 25 3.01 6.20 11.22
C GLN A 25 3.81 5.90 9.94
N PHE A 26 3.95 4.62 9.60
CA PHE A 26 4.58 4.18 8.35
C PHE A 26 3.73 3.14 7.65
N TYR A 27 3.94 2.99 6.34
CA TYR A 27 3.27 1.97 5.54
C TYR A 27 4.28 0.92 5.09
N VAL A 28 3.94 -0.33 5.35
CA VAL A 28 4.76 -1.50 5.03
C VAL A 28 4.04 -2.33 3.99
N LEU A 29 4.74 -2.73 2.94
CA LEU A 29 4.19 -3.64 1.93
C LEU A 29 3.84 -5.00 2.56
N LEU A 30 2.67 -5.52 2.22
CA LEU A 30 2.12 -6.75 2.80
C LEU A 30 2.86 -8.00 2.36
N ASP A 31 3.24 -8.06 1.08
CA ASP A 31 3.79 -9.29 0.49
C ASP A 31 5.16 -9.65 1.10
N ASP A 32 5.94 -8.66 1.50
CA ASP A 32 7.35 -8.82 1.86
C ASP A 32 7.74 -8.10 3.17
N PHE A 33 6.78 -7.45 3.83
CA PHE A 33 6.99 -6.76 5.10
C PHE A 33 8.03 -5.63 4.99
N THR A 34 7.99 -4.83 3.92
CA THR A 34 9.01 -3.81 3.63
C THR A 34 8.60 -2.36 3.66
N LEU A 35 9.56 -1.52 4.07
CA LEU A 35 9.52 -0.07 4.02
C LEU A 35 10.27 0.44 2.78
N GLN A 36 9.62 1.32 2.01
CA GLN A 36 10.21 1.94 0.81
C GLN A 36 10.86 3.31 1.08
N SER A 37 10.56 3.92 2.22
CA SER A 37 10.93 5.32 2.54
C SER A 37 12.01 5.42 3.62
N ILE A 38 13.02 4.54 3.58
CA ILE A 38 14.20 4.62 4.45
C ILE A 38 15.32 5.33 3.69
N TYR A 39 15.96 6.27 4.36
CA TYR A 39 17.12 7.02 3.88
C TYR A 39 18.29 6.80 4.81
N ILE A 40 19.48 6.64 4.23
CA ILE A 40 20.73 6.56 4.98
C ILE A 40 21.68 7.67 4.54
N GLY A 41 22.48 8.17 5.49
CA GLY A 41 23.54 9.12 5.21
C GLY A 41 23.08 10.57 5.04
N THR A 42 24.05 11.50 5.03
CA THR A 42 23.79 12.92 4.73
C THR A 42 23.35 13.16 3.28
N ASN A 43 23.73 12.26 2.38
CA ASN A 43 23.33 12.26 0.96
C ASN A 43 21.91 11.68 0.75
N ARG A 44 21.28 11.13 1.80
CA ARG A 44 19.93 10.54 1.76
C ARG A 44 19.79 9.43 0.71
N THR A 45 20.71 8.47 0.68
CA THR A 45 20.56 7.28 -0.16
C THR A 45 19.28 6.54 0.24
N GLN A 46 18.31 6.44 -0.68
CA GLN A 46 17.07 5.73 -0.43
C GLN A 46 17.30 4.22 -0.51
N LEU A 47 16.81 3.50 0.50
CA LEU A 47 16.91 2.06 0.62
C LEU A 47 15.50 1.46 0.75
N ARG A 48 15.27 0.33 0.07
CA ARG A 48 14.18 -0.58 0.39
C ARG A 48 14.65 -1.49 1.50
N VAL A 49 13.91 -1.55 2.60
CA VAL A 49 14.32 -2.25 3.82
C VAL A 49 13.19 -3.13 4.33
N GLY A 50 13.47 -4.43 4.48
CA GLY A 50 12.53 -5.36 5.12
C GLY A 50 12.54 -5.21 6.64
N LEU A 51 11.39 -5.36 7.28
CA LEU A 51 11.31 -5.41 8.73
C LEU A 51 11.60 -6.84 9.19
N SER A 52 12.50 -7.01 10.15
CA SER A 52 12.87 -8.35 10.62
C SER A 52 12.57 -8.50 12.11
N LEU A 53 11.68 -9.43 12.45
CA LEU A 53 11.42 -9.83 13.83
C LEU A 53 12.49 -10.81 14.34
N ALA A 54 13.23 -11.45 13.42
CA ALA A 54 14.31 -12.38 13.71
C ALA A 54 15.69 -11.73 13.85
N SER A 55 15.92 -10.55 13.28
CA SER A 55 17.18 -9.80 13.39
C SER A 55 17.08 -8.70 14.44
N PRO A 56 18.09 -8.55 15.32
CA PRO A 56 18.20 -7.39 16.21
C PRO A 56 18.92 -6.20 15.56
N ASP A 57 19.52 -6.39 14.39
CA ASP A 57 20.40 -5.41 13.75
C ASP A 57 19.75 -4.74 12.54
N ASN A 58 20.04 -3.45 12.38
CA ASN A 58 19.72 -2.67 11.18
C ASN A 58 20.78 -3.00 10.13
N ILE A 59 20.50 -4.00 9.29
CA ILE A 59 21.44 -4.54 8.31
C ILE A 59 21.31 -3.74 7.02
N ILE A 60 22.43 -3.21 6.54
CA ILE A 60 22.51 -2.45 5.30
C ILE A 60 23.62 -3.04 4.44
N VAL A 61 23.33 -3.32 3.17
CA VAL A 61 24.31 -3.86 2.24
C VAL A 61 25.35 -2.83 1.89
N ASP A 62 26.60 -3.24 2.02
CA ASP A 62 27.74 -2.43 1.65
C ASP A 62 27.91 -2.39 0.12
N GLY A 63 28.02 -1.18 -0.45
CA GLY A 63 28.32 -0.96 -1.86
C GLY A 63 29.79 -1.15 -2.22
N VAL A 64 30.68 -1.18 -1.23
CA VAL A 64 32.11 -1.47 -1.36
C VAL A 64 32.37 -2.93 -0.95
N CYS A 65 31.69 -3.84 -1.64
CA CYS A 65 31.77 -5.27 -1.34
C CYS A 65 33.22 -5.77 -1.37
N GLY A 66 33.60 -6.54 -0.35
CA GLY A 66 34.94 -7.12 -0.23
C GLY A 66 35.99 -6.21 0.38
N ALA A 67 35.62 -5.02 0.87
CA ALA A 67 36.51 -4.22 1.71
C ALA A 67 36.82 -4.96 3.03
N ASP A 68 38.10 -5.08 3.36
CA ASP A 68 38.53 -5.83 4.56
C ASP A 68 38.28 -5.08 5.88
N TYR A 69 37.91 -3.78 5.80
CA TYR A 69 37.77 -2.84 6.93
C TYR A 69 38.85 -3.03 8.01
N GLY A 70 40.09 -3.24 7.57
CA GLY A 70 41.20 -3.66 8.40
C GLY A 70 42.22 -4.49 7.61
N LYS A 71 43.33 -4.87 8.24
CA LYS A 71 44.32 -5.77 7.63
C LYS A 71 44.03 -7.22 8.04
N CYS A 72 43.76 -8.10 7.08
CA CYS A 72 43.69 -9.54 7.32
C CYS A 72 45.10 -10.06 7.69
N ARG A 73 45.21 -10.70 8.86
CA ARG A 73 46.48 -11.27 9.33
C ARG A 73 46.70 -12.64 8.68
N LYS A 74 47.96 -13.03 8.45
CA LYS A 74 48.31 -14.28 7.76
C LYS A 74 47.73 -15.56 8.40
N TYR A 75 47.49 -15.55 9.71
CA TYR A 75 46.91 -16.70 10.40
C TYR A 75 45.38 -16.81 10.25
N CYS A 76 44.72 -15.83 9.63
CA CYS A 76 43.28 -15.87 9.36
C CYS A 76 42.90 -16.91 8.29
N ASP A 77 43.86 -17.43 7.54
CA ASP A 77 43.67 -18.55 6.62
C ASP A 77 43.52 -19.90 7.36
N VAL A 78 43.78 -19.95 8.67
CA VAL A 78 43.58 -21.13 9.52
C VAL A 78 42.19 -21.07 10.17
N PRO A 79 41.23 -21.94 9.81
CA PRO A 79 39.83 -21.81 10.23
C PRO A 79 39.61 -21.74 11.74
N THR A 80 40.40 -22.51 12.51
CA THR A 80 40.33 -22.56 13.98
C THR A 80 40.86 -21.29 14.64
N LEU A 81 41.87 -20.63 14.06
CA LEU A 81 42.38 -19.37 14.57
C LEU A 81 41.52 -18.19 14.10
N CYS A 82 40.90 -18.32 12.93
CA CYS A 82 40.14 -17.23 12.34
C CYS A 82 38.88 -16.90 13.13
N SER A 83 38.12 -17.92 13.54
CA SER A 83 36.89 -17.72 14.33
C SER A 83 37.15 -17.05 15.70
N ILE A 84 38.39 -17.10 16.20
CA ILE A 84 38.77 -16.59 17.51
C ILE A 84 39.44 -15.21 17.43
N TYR A 85 40.32 -15.01 16.44
CA TYR A 85 41.27 -13.88 16.45
C TYR A 85 41.17 -12.94 15.25
N CYS A 86 40.28 -13.21 14.29
CA CYS A 86 40.24 -12.49 13.03
C CYS A 86 38.90 -11.83 12.76
N ASN A 87 38.93 -10.82 11.89
CA ASN A 87 37.72 -10.28 11.27
C ASN A 87 37.02 -11.42 10.51
N PRO A 88 35.72 -11.69 10.74
CA PRO A 88 34.97 -12.72 10.03
C PRO A 88 35.03 -12.60 8.50
N ILE A 89 35.18 -11.37 7.96
CA ILE A 89 35.40 -11.13 6.53
C ILE A 89 36.69 -11.81 6.05
N CYS A 90 37.74 -11.74 6.87
CA CYS A 90 39.06 -12.33 6.60
C CYS A 90 39.08 -13.86 6.72
N CYS A 91 38.03 -14.48 7.27
CA CYS A 91 37.92 -15.93 7.39
C CYS A 91 37.42 -16.61 6.12
N MET A 92 36.96 -15.83 5.14
CA MET A 92 36.61 -16.32 3.83
C MET A 92 37.80 -16.16 2.88
N SER A 93 38.05 -17.19 2.06
CA SER A 93 39.05 -17.10 1.01
C SER A 93 38.73 -15.93 0.06
N SER A 94 39.77 -15.33 -0.52
CA SER A 94 39.60 -14.21 -1.47
C SER A 94 38.68 -14.58 -2.63
N THR A 95 38.79 -15.81 -3.14
CA THR A 95 37.92 -16.35 -4.20
C THR A 95 36.45 -16.42 -3.77
N LEU A 96 36.16 -16.93 -2.56
CA LEU A 96 34.79 -17.01 -2.06
C LEU A 96 34.22 -15.62 -1.77
N ARG A 97 35.04 -14.71 -1.23
CA ARG A 97 34.67 -13.30 -1.00
C ARG A 97 34.30 -12.61 -2.31
N GLN A 98 35.14 -12.77 -3.33
CA GLN A 98 34.91 -12.21 -4.65
C GLN A 98 33.65 -12.81 -5.30
N LEU A 99 33.47 -14.13 -5.25
CA LEU A 99 32.26 -14.80 -5.77
C LEU A 99 30.98 -14.26 -5.10
N ARG A 100 31.03 -14.02 -3.80
CA ARG A 100 29.90 -13.47 -3.04
C ARG A 100 29.66 -11.98 -3.29
N CYS A 101 30.67 -11.28 -3.82
CA CYS A 101 30.61 -9.89 -4.22
C CYS A 101 30.32 -9.67 -5.71
N GLU A 102 30.44 -10.70 -6.55
CA GLU A 102 30.19 -10.63 -7.99
C GLU A 102 28.67 -10.69 -8.27
N GLY A 103 28.03 -9.52 -8.28
CA GLY A 103 26.67 -9.37 -8.77
C GLY A 103 26.15 -7.94 -8.57
N PRO A 104 25.38 -7.40 -9.52
CA PRO A 104 24.70 -6.13 -9.34
C PRO A 104 23.52 -6.31 -8.37
N LEU A 105 23.81 -6.37 -7.07
CA LEU A 105 22.78 -6.22 -6.05
C LEU A 105 22.29 -4.77 -6.14
N LYS A 106 20.99 -4.54 -6.31
CA LYS A 106 20.43 -3.18 -6.29
C LYS A 106 20.23 -2.74 -4.84
N GLY A 107 20.44 -1.45 -4.53
CA GLY A 107 20.13 -0.88 -3.21
C GLY A 107 21.25 -1.00 -2.16
N TYR A 108 22.51 -0.87 -2.58
CA TYR A 108 23.67 -0.80 -1.70
C TYR A 108 23.94 0.60 -1.17
N TYR A 109 24.68 0.69 -0.08
CA TYR A 109 25.13 1.93 0.52
C TYR A 109 26.58 2.26 0.11
N LEU A 110 26.79 3.40 -0.56
CA LEU A 110 28.08 3.80 -1.15
C LEU A 110 29.00 4.62 -0.22
N HIS A 111 28.62 4.81 1.04
CA HIS A 111 29.40 5.59 2.03
C HIS A 111 29.66 7.06 1.65
N GLU A 112 28.81 7.68 0.83
CA GLU A 112 28.96 9.09 0.45
C GLU A 112 28.49 10.05 1.58
N SER A 113 28.09 9.54 2.74
CA SER A 113 27.73 10.35 3.90
C SER A 113 28.96 10.96 4.55
N LEU A 114 28.86 12.23 4.91
CA LEU A 114 29.87 12.95 5.70
C LEU A 114 29.92 12.50 7.17
N GLU A 115 28.91 11.72 7.61
CA GLU A 115 28.76 11.25 8.98
C GLU A 115 28.94 9.75 9.12
N PHE A 116 29.31 9.08 8.04
CA PHE A 116 29.63 7.67 8.05
C PHE A 116 30.89 7.40 8.87
N VAL A 117 30.77 6.58 9.91
CA VAL A 117 31.90 6.16 10.75
C VAL A 117 31.90 4.64 10.89
N PRO A 118 32.82 3.92 10.21
CA PRO A 118 32.99 2.48 10.45
C PRO A 118 33.58 2.26 11.86
N THR A 119 33.03 1.29 12.58
CA THR A 119 33.56 0.90 13.90
C THR A 119 34.59 -0.22 13.77
N LYS A 120 35.28 -0.56 14.87
CA LYS A 120 36.16 -1.73 14.94
C LYS A 120 35.42 -3.03 15.27
N GLU A 121 34.12 -2.95 15.53
CA GLU A 121 33.31 -4.12 15.91
C GLU A 121 32.89 -4.88 14.66
N HIS A 122 33.10 -6.19 14.69
CA HIS A 122 32.68 -7.08 13.62
C HIS A 122 31.20 -7.45 13.78
N TRP A 123 30.51 -7.57 12.66
CA TRP A 123 29.15 -8.06 12.59
C TRP A 123 29.13 -9.44 11.93
N ARG A 124 28.31 -10.32 12.47
CA ARG A 124 28.00 -11.62 11.89
C ARG A 124 26.50 -11.80 11.99
N SER A 125 25.88 -12.20 10.89
CA SER A 125 24.46 -12.53 10.87
C SER A 125 24.16 -13.64 11.88
N SER A 126 23.03 -13.51 12.59
CA SER A 126 22.58 -14.56 13.52
C SER A 126 21.81 -15.69 12.83
N ILE A 127 21.48 -15.53 11.54
CA ILE A 127 20.59 -16.43 10.80
C ILE A 127 21.27 -17.14 9.63
N ASP A 128 22.43 -16.64 9.18
CA ASP A 128 23.16 -17.17 8.03
C ASP A 128 24.67 -16.89 8.15
N ASP A 129 25.42 -17.13 7.07
CA ASP A 129 26.86 -16.96 7.04
C ASP A 129 27.33 -15.57 6.53
N ALA A 130 26.43 -14.58 6.46
CA ALA A 130 26.78 -13.21 6.13
C ALA A 130 27.63 -12.56 7.22
N VAL A 131 28.58 -11.73 6.79
CA VAL A 131 29.57 -11.09 7.68
C VAL A 131 29.85 -9.66 7.27
N GLY A 132 30.29 -8.86 8.24
CA GLY A 132 30.63 -7.47 8.01
C GLY A 132 31.14 -6.74 9.24
N ILE A 133 30.83 -5.45 9.35
CA ILE A 133 31.22 -4.60 10.46
C ILE A 133 30.04 -3.76 10.95
N TYR A 134 30.10 -3.29 12.19
CA TYR A 134 29.21 -2.22 12.61
C TYR A 134 29.73 -0.86 12.15
N ALA A 135 28.82 0.03 11.81
CA ALA A 135 29.10 1.43 11.51
C ALA A 135 28.05 2.34 12.17
N GLN A 136 28.30 3.64 12.11
CA GLN A 136 27.38 4.67 12.54
C GLN A 136 27.12 5.63 11.39
N ASP A 137 25.86 6.03 11.23
CA ASP A 137 25.46 7.05 10.26
C ASP A 137 24.08 7.66 10.62
N ILE A 138 23.55 8.54 9.80
CA ILE A 138 22.15 8.98 9.86
C ILE A 138 21.27 7.89 9.27
N LEU A 139 20.25 7.46 10.03
CA LEU A 139 19.13 6.67 9.51
C LEU A 139 17.86 7.50 9.65
N ALA A 140 17.10 7.61 8.57
CA ALA A 140 15.87 8.37 8.56
C ALA A 140 14.75 7.59 7.89
N ILE A 141 13.55 7.64 8.47
CA ILE A 141 12.35 7.00 7.94
C ILE A 141 11.34 8.10 7.68
N ALA A 142 10.99 8.31 6.40
CA ALA A 142 10.00 9.31 6.04
C ALA A 142 8.58 8.73 6.10
N GLU A 143 7.69 9.50 6.73
CA GLU A 143 6.25 9.32 6.72
C GLU A 143 5.66 9.87 5.41
N LEU A 144 4.50 9.37 4.99
CA LEU A 144 3.80 9.90 3.81
C LEU A 144 3.38 11.37 3.97
N THR A 145 3.20 11.83 5.20
CA THR A 145 2.88 13.23 5.56
C THR A 145 4.06 14.18 5.32
N GLY A 146 5.26 13.65 5.02
CA GLY A 146 6.50 14.41 4.87
C GLY A 146 7.28 14.60 6.17
N ASP A 147 6.75 14.14 7.30
CA ASP A 147 7.50 14.05 8.55
C ASP A 147 8.58 12.97 8.47
N GLU A 148 9.63 13.11 9.26
CA GLU A 148 10.76 12.19 9.23
C GLU A 148 11.18 11.80 10.64
N LEU A 149 11.24 10.49 10.90
CA LEU A 149 11.89 9.94 12.07
C LEU A 149 13.38 9.83 11.76
N LYS A 150 14.20 10.67 12.40
CA LYS A 150 15.64 10.74 12.13
C LYS A 150 16.46 10.34 13.37
N ILE A 151 17.30 9.34 13.20
CA ILE A 151 18.19 8.80 14.24
C ILE A 151 19.63 9.17 13.88
N ARG A 152 20.34 9.80 14.82
CA ARG A 152 21.71 10.29 14.61
C ARG A 152 22.51 10.30 15.93
N PRO A 153 23.64 9.56 16.02
CA PRO A 153 24.07 8.50 15.12
C PRO A 153 23.20 7.24 15.30
N ALA A 154 22.79 6.62 14.20
CA ALA A 154 22.16 5.30 14.16
C ALA A 154 23.24 4.23 13.99
N ARG A 155 23.16 3.17 14.79
CA ARG A 155 24.03 1.99 14.63
C ARG A 155 23.48 1.12 13.50
N ILE A 156 24.33 0.79 12.54
CA ILE A 156 24.02 -0.09 11.40
C ILE A 156 25.03 -1.24 11.35
N ALA A 157 24.55 -2.42 10.95
CA ALA A 157 25.38 -3.56 10.58
C ALA A 157 25.59 -3.50 9.07
N LEU A 158 26.79 -3.16 8.63
CA LEU A 158 27.13 -3.20 7.21
C LEU A 158 27.40 -4.64 6.81
N ASN A 159 26.57 -5.17 5.90
CA ASN A 159 26.76 -6.47 5.31
C ASN A 159 27.76 -6.37 4.16
N VAL A 160 29.01 -6.75 4.43
CA VAL A 160 30.13 -6.64 3.50
C VAL A 160 30.24 -7.86 2.61
N VAL A 161 29.89 -9.03 3.15
CA VAL A 161 29.88 -10.30 2.41
C VAL A 161 28.57 -11.02 2.68
N SER A 162 27.70 -11.03 1.67
CA SER A 162 26.38 -11.65 1.74
C SER A 162 26.43 -13.18 1.92
N SER A 163 25.32 -13.75 2.38
CA SER A 163 25.19 -15.20 2.55
C SER A 163 25.17 -15.94 1.22
N MET A 164 25.69 -17.17 1.17
CA MET A 164 25.54 -18.03 -0.03
C MET A 164 24.09 -18.41 -0.28
N THR A 165 23.28 -18.49 0.78
CA THR A 165 21.84 -18.75 0.66
C THR A 165 21.14 -17.59 -0.03
N ASP A 166 21.53 -16.34 0.29
CA ASP A 166 21.01 -15.14 -0.38
C ASP A 166 21.42 -15.12 -1.86
N LEU A 167 22.64 -15.55 -2.17
CA LEU A 167 23.16 -15.63 -3.54
C LEU A 167 22.54 -16.77 -4.35
N ALA A 168 22.17 -17.88 -3.72
CA ALA A 168 21.42 -18.96 -4.37
C ALA A 168 19.98 -18.52 -4.70
N GLN A 169 19.44 -17.54 -3.95
CA GLN A 169 18.12 -16.95 -4.14
C GLN A 169 18.12 -15.65 -4.98
N LYS A 170 19.26 -15.30 -5.59
CA LYS A 170 19.57 -14.05 -6.32
C LYS A 170 18.58 -13.65 -7.44
N TYR A 171 17.66 -14.53 -7.82
CA TYR A 171 16.62 -14.26 -8.83
C TYR A 171 15.23 -13.96 -8.25
N GLN A 172 15.01 -14.05 -6.93
CA GLN A 172 13.67 -13.98 -6.35
C GLN A 172 13.49 -13.06 -5.12
N LEU A 173 14.54 -12.52 -4.51
CA LEU A 173 14.38 -11.65 -3.33
C LEU A 173 14.93 -10.23 -3.57
N PRO A 174 14.08 -9.18 -3.49
CA PRO A 174 14.48 -7.79 -3.63
C PRO A 174 15.11 -7.16 -2.36
N GLU A 175 15.36 -7.90 -1.27
CA GLU A 175 15.50 -7.28 0.06
C GLU A 175 16.64 -7.84 0.90
N ILE A 176 17.81 -7.24 0.73
CA ILE A 176 19.02 -7.60 1.48
C ILE A 176 19.21 -6.66 2.68
N ASN A 177 18.59 -5.47 2.65
CA ASN A 177 18.58 -4.54 3.78
C ASN A 177 17.45 -4.90 4.76
N LYS A 178 17.74 -4.89 6.06
CA LYS A 178 16.77 -5.22 7.12
C LYS A 178 16.78 -4.18 8.24
N LEU A 179 15.60 -3.85 8.77
CA LEU A 179 15.45 -3.09 10.00
C LEU A 179 15.17 -4.10 11.12
N GLY A 180 16.10 -4.23 12.06
CA GLY A 180 16.05 -5.24 13.11
C GLY A 180 15.10 -4.82 14.22
N LEU A 181 14.01 -5.56 14.39
CA LEU A 181 13.02 -5.35 15.44
C LEU A 181 13.19 -6.31 16.61
N ARG A 182 14.01 -7.36 16.48
CA ARG A 182 14.28 -8.29 17.59
C ARG A 182 14.90 -7.54 18.76
N ARG A 183 14.57 -7.96 19.99
CA ARG A 183 15.26 -7.46 21.17
C ARG A 183 16.71 -7.95 21.18
N ARG A 184 17.60 -7.16 21.78
CA ARG A 184 18.99 -7.57 22.01
C ARG A 184 19.14 -7.99 23.45
N TYR A 185 19.90 -9.06 23.67
CA TYR A 185 20.30 -9.40 25.03
C TYR A 185 21.22 -8.30 25.57
N ALA A 186 20.86 -7.70 26.70
CA ALA A 186 21.62 -6.64 27.36
C ALA A 186 21.87 -5.35 26.54
N ALA A 187 21.15 -5.13 25.43
CA ALA A 187 21.22 -3.91 24.64
C ALA A 187 19.82 -3.46 24.19
N PRO A 188 19.59 -2.17 23.92
CA PRO A 188 18.30 -1.70 23.44
C PRO A 188 17.98 -2.26 22.05
N SER A 189 16.71 -2.59 21.81
CA SER A 189 16.17 -2.82 20.47
C SER A 189 16.08 -1.51 19.67
N PHE A 190 15.87 -1.58 18.36
CA PHE A 190 15.67 -0.38 17.53
C PHE A 190 14.58 0.55 18.08
N VAL A 191 13.43 0.00 18.50
CA VAL A 191 12.31 0.78 19.07
C VAL A 191 12.72 1.42 20.40
N GLU A 192 13.49 0.73 21.22
CA GLU A 192 14.03 1.29 22.47
C GLU A 192 15.11 2.36 22.23
N GLU A 193 15.96 2.20 21.21
CA GLU A 193 16.96 3.21 20.82
C GLU A 193 16.26 4.53 20.46
N ILE A 194 15.19 4.45 19.65
CA ILE A 194 14.38 5.61 19.28
C ILE A 194 13.70 6.26 20.49
N TYR A 195 13.15 5.43 21.39
CA TYR A 195 12.53 5.91 22.63
C TYR A 195 13.54 6.60 23.55
N ARG A 196 14.72 6.00 23.77
CA ARG A 196 15.80 6.56 24.59
C ARG A 196 16.37 7.85 23.99
N ALA A 197 16.33 7.99 22.66
CA ALA A 197 16.65 9.22 21.95
C ALA A 197 15.58 10.33 22.12
N GLY A 198 14.46 10.05 22.79
CA GLY A 198 13.36 11.00 23.00
C GLY A 198 12.52 11.28 21.76
N LEU A 199 12.66 10.46 20.71
CA LEU A 199 11.97 10.69 19.43
C LEU A 199 10.51 10.20 19.48
N ILE A 200 10.23 9.16 20.27
CA ILE A 200 8.89 8.61 20.46
C ILE A 200 8.48 8.57 21.93
N PRO A 201 7.18 8.68 22.27
CA PRO A 201 6.74 8.80 23.65
C PRO A 201 6.79 7.50 24.46
N GLN A 202 6.71 6.34 23.81
CA GLN A 202 6.82 5.02 24.45
C GLN A 202 7.56 4.04 23.54
N PRO A 203 8.28 3.04 24.08
CA PRO A 203 8.94 2.01 23.28
C PRO A 203 7.93 0.96 22.79
N ILE A 204 6.89 1.41 22.09
CA ILE A 204 5.81 0.58 21.57
C ILE A 204 5.84 0.62 20.04
N LEU A 205 5.76 -0.57 19.45
CA LEU A 205 5.54 -0.80 18.04
C LEU A 205 4.17 -1.44 17.88
N THR A 206 3.28 -0.78 17.15
CA THR A 206 1.94 -1.31 16.86
C THR A 206 1.82 -1.61 15.38
N PHE A 207 1.48 -2.86 15.05
CA PHE A 207 1.07 -3.25 13.70
C PHE A 207 -0.45 -3.18 13.62
N THR A 208 -0.96 -2.37 12.70
CA THR A 208 -2.40 -2.31 12.41
C THR A 208 -2.65 -2.61 10.95
N HIS A 209 -3.91 -2.89 10.64
CA HIS A 209 -4.38 -2.86 9.26
C HIS A 209 -4.06 -1.47 8.67
N ALA A 210 -3.26 -1.40 7.59
CA ALA A 210 -3.20 -0.15 6.84
C ALA A 210 -4.49 -0.02 6.09
N GLN A 211 -4.90 1.21 5.96
CA GLN A 211 -6.04 1.51 5.14
C GLN A 211 -5.77 1.24 3.63
N THR A 212 -4.53 1.37 3.18
CA THR A 212 -4.20 1.18 1.76
C THR A 212 -4.05 -0.30 1.39
N GLN A 213 -4.71 -0.72 0.31
CA GLN A 213 -4.60 -2.09 -0.21
C GLN A 213 -3.13 -2.44 -0.47
N GLY A 214 -2.70 -3.62 -0.02
CA GLY A 214 -1.30 -4.05 -0.16
C GLY A 214 -0.36 -3.54 0.93
N TYR A 215 -0.86 -2.78 1.93
CA TYR A 215 -0.01 -2.23 2.99
C TYR A 215 -0.50 -2.58 4.42
N ARG A 216 0.40 -2.43 5.40
CA ARG A 216 0.15 -2.43 6.85
C ARG A 216 0.65 -1.14 7.46
N SER A 217 -0.09 -0.60 8.42
CA SER A 217 0.29 0.63 9.09
C SER A 217 1.06 0.24 10.34
N ILE A 218 2.23 0.83 10.49
CA ILE A 218 3.06 0.68 11.67
C ILE A 218 3.05 1.99 12.41
N TYR A 219 2.79 1.92 13.71
CA TYR A 219 2.89 3.07 14.61
C TYR A 219 4.05 2.85 15.57
N LEU A 220 4.96 3.82 15.62
CA LEU A 220 6.01 3.90 16.63
C LEU A 220 5.61 4.92 17.69
N GLY A 221 5.66 4.53 18.96
CA GLY A 221 5.46 5.45 20.09
C GLY A 221 4.21 5.23 20.91
N THR A 222 3.24 4.46 20.42
CA THR A 222 1.96 4.26 21.13
C THR A 222 1.28 2.98 20.71
N ARG A 223 0.37 2.50 21.58
CA ARG A 223 -0.71 1.61 21.17
C ARG A 223 -1.70 2.42 20.33
N HIS A 224 -2.16 1.82 19.25
CA HIS A 224 -3.04 2.51 18.31
C HIS A 224 -4.40 1.82 18.29
N ASP A 225 -5.42 2.48 18.83
CA ASP A 225 -6.74 1.86 19.04
C ASP A 225 -7.64 1.89 17.80
N LEU A 226 -7.24 2.59 16.74
CA LEU A 226 -8.06 2.68 15.53
C LEU A 226 -8.17 1.29 14.86
N HIS A 227 -9.40 0.78 14.77
CA HIS A 227 -9.76 -0.55 14.24
C HIS A 227 -9.34 -1.73 15.12
N CYS A 228 -9.07 -1.48 16.40
CA CYS A 228 -8.82 -2.52 17.40
C CYS A 228 -9.91 -2.48 18.47
N ASP A 229 -10.37 -3.65 18.90
CA ASP A 229 -11.22 -3.80 20.09
C ASP A 229 -10.34 -3.74 21.37
N GLU A 230 -10.85 -4.27 22.48
CA GLU A 230 -10.13 -4.31 23.75
C GLU A 230 -8.77 -5.02 23.63
N TRP A 231 -7.72 -4.36 24.12
CA TRP A 231 -6.36 -4.91 24.12
C TRP A 231 -6.18 -5.97 25.20
N SER A 232 -5.98 -7.20 24.76
CA SER A 232 -5.44 -8.25 25.63
C SER A 232 -3.91 -8.15 25.74
N ARG A 233 -3.37 -8.53 26.90
CA ARG A 233 -1.93 -8.58 27.14
C ARG A 233 -1.49 -10.03 27.27
N VAL A 234 -0.54 -10.43 26.44
CA VAL A 234 0.17 -11.70 26.55
C VAL A 234 1.64 -11.38 26.86
N PRO A 235 2.18 -11.82 28.01
CA PRO A 235 3.58 -11.57 28.33
C PRO A 235 4.49 -12.38 27.39
N PHE A 236 5.66 -11.84 27.07
CA PHE A 236 6.67 -12.59 26.35
C PHE A 236 7.23 -13.70 27.24
N ALA A 237 7.38 -14.90 26.67
CA ALA A 237 7.95 -16.07 27.33
C ALA A 237 9.49 -16.12 27.26
N HIS A 238 10.10 -15.15 26.58
CA HIS A 238 11.54 -15.06 26.35
C HIS A 238 12.00 -13.59 26.34
N ASP A 239 13.29 -13.32 26.54
CA ASP A 239 13.83 -11.94 26.66
C ASP A 239 14.25 -11.33 25.31
N VAL A 240 14.57 -12.17 24.33
CA VAL A 240 15.11 -11.77 23.02
C VAL A 240 14.04 -11.93 21.94
N GLU A 241 13.63 -13.17 21.68
CA GLU A 241 12.66 -13.52 20.66
C GLU A 241 11.21 -13.20 21.06
N PHE A 242 10.35 -12.95 20.07
CA PHE A 242 8.93 -12.69 20.27
C PHE A 242 8.17 -14.01 20.47
N MET A 243 8.34 -14.61 21.64
CA MET A 243 7.70 -15.87 22.04
C MET A 243 6.60 -15.66 23.06
N PHE A 244 5.60 -16.52 23.04
CA PHE A 244 4.48 -16.56 23.97
C PHE A 244 4.22 -17.99 24.44
N ASP A 245 3.78 -18.12 25.69
CA ASP A 245 3.30 -19.40 26.22
C ASP A 245 1.86 -19.63 25.78
N SER A 246 1.63 -20.78 25.15
CA SER A 246 0.35 -21.24 24.61
C SER A 246 -0.06 -22.54 25.29
N VAL A 247 -1.37 -22.71 25.48
CA VAL A 247 -1.96 -23.84 26.20
C VAL A 247 -2.86 -24.70 25.32
N GLU A 248 -3.40 -24.12 24.25
CA GLU A 248 -4.24 -24.84 23.29
C GLU A 248 -3.99 -24.32 21.88
N VAL A 249 -4.04 -25.23 20.91
CA VAL A 249 -4.08 -24.91 19.49
C VAL A 249 -5.13 -25.77 18.81
N ASP A 250 -5.92 -25.15 17.93
CA ASP A 250 -6.74 -25.81 16.93
C ASP A 250 -6.26 -25.34 15.56
N PHE A 251 -5.65 -26.24 14.79
CA PHE A 251 -5.09 -25.91 13.49
C PHE A 251 -5.50 -26.96 12.45
N LEU A 252 -6.43 -26.58 11.57
CA LEU A 252 -6.95 -27.46 10.51
C LEU A 252 -7.45 -28.81 11.05
N GLY A 253 -8.15 -28.80 12.18
CA GLY A 253 -8.64 -30.00 12.85
C GLY A 253 -7.60 -30.72 13.71
N HIS A 254 -6.34 -30.27 13.73
CA HIS A 254 -5.36 -30.69 14.74
C HIS A 254 -5.62 -29.92 16.04
N GLN A 255 -6.25 -30.58 17.00
CA GLN A 255 -6.43 -30.05 18.34
C GLN A 255 -5.36 -30.60 19.28
N LYS A 256 -4.66 -29.69 19.96
CA LYS A 256 -3.67 -30.03 20.96
C LYS A 256 -3.80 -29.11 22.16
N SER A 257 -3.92 -29.71 23.34
CA SER A 257 -3.84 -29.02 24.62
C SER A 257 -2.55 -29.39 25.33
N GLY A 258 -2.00 -28.45 26.11
CA GLY A 258 -0.77 -28.60 26.87
C GLY A 258 0.12 -27.38 26.74
N ASN A 259 1.18 -27.30 27.54
CA ASN A 259 2.06 -26.14 27.53
C ASN A 259 3.09 -26.23 26.39
N PHE A 260 3.08 -25.22 25.53
CA PHE A 260 4.07 -25.07 24.45
C PHE A 260 4.34 -23.60 24.16
N ARG A 261 5.44 -23.32 23.45
CA ARG A 261 5.76 -21.96 23.02
C ARG A 261 5.38 -21.72 21.57
N THR A 262 4.89 -20.52 21.32
CA THR A 262 4.58 -19.98 20.00
C THR A 262 5.44 -18.76 19.75
N MET A 263 6.15 -18.71 18.63
CA MET A 263 6.97 -17.57 18.21
C MET A 263 6.33 -16.81 17.06
N LEU A 264 6.58 -15.51 16.92
CA LEU A 264 6.25 -14.73 15.73
C LEU A 264 7.45 -14.58 14.79
N SER A 265 7.20 -14.64 13.48
CA SER A 265 8.16 -14.37 12.42
C SER A 265 7.55 -13.50 11.32
N GLU A 266 8.41 -12.71 10.68
CA GLU A 266 8.13 -11.93 9.48
C GLU A 266 8.02 -12.77 8.20
N GLY A 267 8.52 -14.02 8.19
CA GLY A 267 8.56 -14.87 7.00
C GLY A 267 7.17 -15.28 6.50
N ARG A 268 7.07 -15.87 5.30
CA ARG A 268 5.80 -16.43 4.77
C ARG A 268 5.52 -17.85 5.25
N ILE A 269 6.53 -18.56 5.76
CA ILE A 269 6.47 -19.97 6.13
C ILE A 269 5.97 -20.12 7.57
N LEU A 270 4.96 -20.95 7.79
CA LEU A 270 4.56 -21.43 9.11
C LEU A 270 5.42 -22.62 9.50
N TYR A 271 6.10 -22.54 10.64
CA TYR A 271 6.90 -23.66 11.12
C TYR A 271 6.13 -24.43 12.18
N LEU A 272 5.96 -25.72 11.94
CA LEU A 272 5.11 -26.61 12.71
C LEU A 272 5.89 -27.82 13.19
N GLN A 273 5.51 -28.45 14.30
CA GLN A 273 6.12 -29.73 14.67
C GLN A 273 5.94 -30.77 13.55
N PRO A 274 6.94 -31.64 13.31
CA PRO A 274 6.87 -32.65 12.24
C PRO A 274 5.61 -33.52 12.31
N GLN A 275 5.19 -33.88 13.53
CA GLN A 275 3.98 -34.65 13.78
C GLN A 275 2.68 -33.94 13.37
N VAL A 276 2.63 -32.61 13.40
CA VAL A 276 1.49 -31.83 12.91
C VAL A 276 1.44 -31.90 11.39
N ILE A 277 2.57 -31.73 10.69
CA ILE A 277 2.62 -31.85 9.23
C ILE A 277 2.24 -33.28 8.80
N SER A 278 2.76 -34.30 9.48
CA SER A 278 2.37 -35.69 9.25
C SER A 278 0.89 -35.94 9.49
N PHE A 279 0.30 -35.34 10.54
CA PHE A 279 -1.14 -35.40 10.78
C PHE A 279 -1.93 -34.76 9.63
N LEU A 280 -1.55 -33.57 9.18
CA LEU A 280 -2.22 -32.86 8.09
C LEU A 280 -2.15 -33.64 6.77
N LEU A 281 -0.99 -34.26 6.47
CA LEU A 281 -0.82 -35.13 5.32
C LEU A 281 -1.67 -36.40 5.44
N ALA A 282 -1.72 -37.03 6.61
CA ALA A 282 -2.52 -38.23 6.85
C ALA A 282 -4.03 -37.96 6.74
N GLN A 283 -4.48 -36.80 7.21
CA GLN A 283 -5.87 -36.35 7.07
C GLN A 283 -6.20 -35.83 5.67
N LYS A 284 -5.22 -35.80 4.75
CA LYS A 284 -5.34 -35.12 3.45
C LYS A 284 -5.82 -33.68 3.59
N ALA A 285 -5.52 -33.03 4.72
CA ALA A 285 -5.78 -31.62 4.95
C ALA A 285 -4.84 -30.77 4.10
N VAL A 286 -3.63 -31.27 3.82
CA VAL A 286 -2.68 -30.65 2.89
C VAL A 286 -2.09 -31.70 1.95
N VAL A 287 -1.66 -31.27 0.76
CA VAL A 287 -0.97 -32.09 -0.25
C VAL A 287 0.30 -31.36 -0.66
N LEU A 288 1.46 -32.02 -0.62
CA LEU A 288 2.72 -31.39 -1.01
C LEU A 288 2.70 -31.00 -2.49
N LYS A 289 3.08 -29.76 -2.81
CA LYS A 289 3.25 -29.29 -4.19
C LYS A 289 4.53 -29.88 -4.78
N GLU A 290 4.42 -30.45 -5.98
CA GLU A 290 5.56 -31.05 -6.70
C GLU A 290 6.75 -30.08 -6.77
N ASN A 291 7.96 -30.62 -6.58
CA ASN A 291 9.24 -29.91 -6.63
C ASN A 291 9.46 -28.84 -5.55
N THR A 292 8.76 -28.94 -4.41
CA THR A 292 9.01 -28.09 -3.24
C THR A 292 9.05 -28.94 -1.96
N ASP A 293 9.77 -28.49 -0.94
CA ASP A 293 9.85 -29.13 0.39
C ASP A 293 8.97 -28.44 1.46
N TYR A 294 8.38 -27.29 1.13
CA TYR A 294 7.62 -26.47 2.07
C TYR A 294 6.33 -25.84 1.51
N VAL A 295 5.98 -26.07 0.24
CA VAL A 295 4.73 -25.53 -0.33
C VAL A 295 3.70 -26.65 -0.40
N TYR A 296 2.54 -26.41 0.20
CA TYR A 296 1.46 -27.38 0.23
C TYR A 296 0.17 -26.76 -0.32
N TYR A 297 -0.63 -27.59 -0.98
CA TYR A 297 -2.00 -27.31 -1.33
C TYR A 297 -2.91 -27.71 -0.17
N LEU A 298 -3.55 -26.74 0.46
CA LEU A 298 -4.58 -26.95 1.47
C LEU A 298 -5.87 -27.45 0.81
N ASN A 299 -6.41 -28.52 1.37
CA ASN A 299 -7.66 -29.12 0.92
C ASN A 299 -8.83 -28.15 1.19
N PRO A 300 -9.70 -27.89 0.18
CA PRO A 300 -10.82 -26.96 0.31
C PRO A 300 -11.75 -27.22 1.50
N ILE A 301 -11.88 -28.46 1.97
CA ILE A 301 -12.70 -28.80 3.15
C ILE A 301 -12.22 -28.04 4.41
N PHE A 302 -10.92 -27.77 4.50
CA PHE A 302 -10.29 -27.05 5.62
C PHE A 302 -10.10 -25.55 5.33
N ALA A 303 -10.51 -25.07 4.15
CA ALA A 303 -10.37 -23.67 3.72
C ALA A 303 -11.15 -22.65 4.55
N ASN A 304 -12.12 -23.11 5.35
CA ASN A 304 -12.92 -22.30 6.27
C ASN A 304 -12.69 -22.67 7.74
N SER A 305 -11.72 -23.54 8.05
CA SER A 305 -11.36 -23.85 9.43
C SER A 305 -10.91 -22.59 10.18
N THR A 306 -11.41 -22.42 11.40
CA THR A 306 -10.85 -21.41 12.29
C THR A 306 -9.58 -21.98 12.90
N LEU A 307 -8.45 -21.33 12.63
CA LEU A 307 -7.19 -21.62 13.29
C LEU A 307 -7.19 -20.82 14.60
N SER A 308 -6.96 -21.46 15.74
CA SER A 308 -6.93 -20.73 16.99
C SER A 308 -5.81 -21.15 17.91
N TRP A 309 -5.29 -20.17 18.63
CA TRP A 309 -4.28 -20.34 19.67
C TRP A 309 -4.84 -19.72 20.95
N THR A 310 -4.89 -20.51 22.02
CA THR A 310 -5.19 -20.02 23.35
C THR A 310 -3.86 -19.85 24.08
N PHE A 311 -3.55 -18.61 24.46
CA PHE A 311 -2.36 -18.30 25.25
C PHE A 311 -2.59 -18.64 26.73
N SER A 312 -1.50 -18.79 27.48
CA SER A 312 -1.52 -19.09 28.92
C SER A 312 -2.31 -18.07 29.76
N THR A 313 -2.53 -16.86 29.24
CA THR A 313 -3.37 -15.82 29.86
C THR A 313 -4.88 -16.05 29.68
N GLY A 314 -5.27 -17.08 28.92
CA GLY A 314 -6.66 -17.31 28.50
C GLY A 314 -7.07 -16.48 27.29
N PHE A 315 -6.22 -15.58 26.79
CA PHE A 315 -6.48 -14.85 25.56
C PHE A 315 -6.45 -15.81 24.37
N LYS A 316 -7.51 -15.79 23.57
CA LYS A 316 -7.63 -16.62 22.37
C LYS A 316 -7.49 -15.75 21.13
N VAL A 317 -6.51 -16.08 20.29
CA VAL A 317 -6.43 -15.57 18.92
C VAL A 317 -7.08 -16.60 18.02
N ALA A 318 -8.07 -16.16 17.25
CA ALA A 318 -8.71 -16.96 16.21
C ALA A 318 -8.49 -16.27 14.87
N LEU A 319 -7.95 -17.02 13.91
CA LEU A 319 -7.78 -16.63 12.52
C LEU A 319 -8.68 -17.51 11.69
N THR A 320 -9.39 -16.93 10.72
CA THR A 320 -9.98 -17.75 9.67
C THR A 320 -8.89 -18.17 8.69
N THR A 321 -8.92 -19.39 8.17
CA THR A 321 -7.96 -19.88 7.16
C THR A 321 -7.94 -19.04 5.89
N GLU A 322 -9.00 -18.27 5.61
CA GLU A 322 -9.03 -17.22 4.57
C GLU A 322 -7.92 -16.16 4.74
N LEU A 323 -7.29 -16.07 5.92
CA LEU A 323 -6.23 -15.10 6.25
C LEU A 323 -4.82 -15.66 6.04
N THR A 324 -4.59 -16.96 5.88
CA THR A 324 -3.21 -17.50 5.97
C THR A 324 -2.49 -17.72 4.64
N THR A 325 -3.11 -17.41 3.49
CA THR A 325 -2.73 -18.05 2.22
C THR A 325 -2.93 -17.21 0.97
N TYR A 326 -2.01 -17.30 0.01
CA TYR A 326 -2.26 -16.91 -1.37
C TYR A 326 -3.30 -17.88 -1.95
N LYS A 327 -4.52 -17.39 -2.21
CA LYS A 327 -5.54 -18.16 -2.93
C LYS A 327 -5.15 -18.23 -4.41
N THR A 328 -4.99 -19.44 -4.91
CA THR A 328 -5.19 -19.77 -6.34
C THR A 328 -6.55 -20.48 -6.44
N PRO A 329 -7.16 -20.64 -7.61
CA PRO A 329 -8.57 -20.99 -7.74
C PRO A 329 -8.81 -22.50 -7.58
N SER A 330 -7.75 -23.29 -7.70
CA SER A 330 -7.78 -24.75 -7.60
C SER A 330 -7.25 -25.25 -6.26
N PHE A 331 -6.35 -24.48 -5.63
CA PHE A 331 -5.71 -24.87 -4.37
C PHE A 331 -5.31 -23.64 -3.55
N ILE A 332 -5.50 -23.74 -2.25
CA ILE A 332 -4.99 -22.76 -1.30
C ILE A 332 -3.53 -23.12 -1.02
N GLU A 333 -2.56 -22.28 -1.42
CA GLU A 333 -1.15 -22.54 -1.09
C GLU A 333 -0.87 -22.12 0.35
N ILE A 334 -0.39 -23.07 1.15
CA ILE A 334 0.11 -22.85 2.49
C ILE A 334 1.58 -23.26 2.55
N TYR A 335 2.41 -22.35 3.05
CA TYR A 335 3.84 -22.57 3.19
C TYR A 335 4.09 -23.14 4.59
N LEU A 336 4.35 -24.44 4.68
CA LEU A 336 4.60 -25.14 5.94
C LEU A 336 6.01 -25.68 5.94
N LYS A 337 6.71 -25.59 7.07
CA LYS A 337 7.99 -26.28 7.23
C LYS A 337 8.07 -26.97 8.57
N ALA A 338 8.63 -28.18 8.56
CA ALA A 338 8.86 -28.90 9.79
C ALA A 338 9.86 -28.11 10.64
N LEU A 339 9.46 -27.80 11.87
CA LEU A 339 10.33 -27.21 12.86
C LEU A 339 11.20 -28.32 13.43
N GLU A 340 12.51 -28.13 13.39
CA GLU A 340 13.42 -29.04 14.07
C GLU A 340 13.21 -28.95 15.60
N PRO A 341 13.37 -30.06 16.34
CA PRO A 341 13.35 -30.02 17.79
C PRO A 341 14.33 -28.96 18.29
N ASN A 342 13.82 -27.98 19.03
CA ASN A 342 14.60 -26.87 19.56
C ASN A 342 14.57 -26.91 21.10
N PRO A 343 15.65 -26.45 21.75
CA PRO A 343 15.78 -26.48 23.21
C PRO A 343 14.73 -25.63 23.94
N ASP A 344 14.13 -24.66 23.25
CA ASP A 344 13.17 -23.73 23.82
C ASP A 344 11.72 -24.23 23.80
N ASN A 345 11.49 -25.47 23.35
CA ASN A 345 10.16 -26.06 23.22
C ASN A 345 9.19 -25.17 22.40
N VAL A 346 9.73 -24.43 21.42
CA VAL A 346 8.91 -23.77 20.40
C VAL A 346 8.29 -24.86 19.55
N GLN A 347 6.97 -24.82 19.43
CA GLN A 347 6.22 -25.82 18.66
C GLN A 347 5.53 -25.20 17.44
N TRP A 348 5.36 -23.87 17.46
CA TRP A 348 4.70 -23.10 16.43
C TRP A 348 5.47 -21.81 16.18
N ILE A 349 5.77 -21.51 14.92
CA ILE A 349 6.20 -20.18 14.50
C ILE A 349 5.11 -19.62 13.59
N LEU A 350 4.38 -18.62 14.09
CA LEU A 350 3.36 -17.92 13.33
C LEU A 350 4.03 -16.86 12.45
N ASN A 351 3.60 -16.77 11.21
CA ASN A 351 4.09 -15.82 10.23
C ASN A 351 3.29 -14.50 10.27
N HIS A 352 3.64 -13.54 9.41
CA HIS A 352 2.82 -12.34 9.21
C HIS A 352 1.43 -12.65 8.63
N ALA A 353 1.11 -13.92 8.32
CA ALA A 353 -0.21 -14.28 7.81
C ALA A 353 -1.34 -14.23 8.85
N VAL A 354 -0.98 -14.10 10.12
CA VAL A 354 -1.89 -13.67 11.21
C VAL A 354 -2.51 -12.29 10.91
N PHE A 355 -1.96 -11.52 9.97
CA PHE A 355 -2.39 -10.15 9.69
C PHE A 355 -3.26 -9.97 8.44
N TYR A 356 -3.62 -10.95 7.59
CA TYR A 356 -4.37 -10.67 6.35
C TYR A 356 -5.88 -10.44 6.55
N LYS A 357 -6.57 -9.80 5.58
CA LYS A 357 -8.01 -9.99 5.27
C LYS A 357 -8.38 -9.53 3.84
N LEU A 358 -9.33 -10.26 3.25
CA LEU A 358 -10.32 -9.98 2.17
C LEU A 358 -9.88 -9.98 0.69
N ARG A 359 -10.70 -10.66 -0.15
CA ARG A 359 -11.67 -10.11 -1.15
C ARG A 359 -12.79 -11.15 -1.40
N SER A 360 -13.98 -10.75 -1.86
CA SER A 360 -15.21 -11.56 -1.67
C SER A 360 -16.25 -11.47 -2.80
N VAL A 361 -15.94 -12.00 -3.98
CA VAL A 361 -17.00 -12.49 -4.90
C VAL A 361 -16.92 -14.00 -4.92
N TYR A 362 -18.02 -14.67 -4.63
CA TYR A 362 -18.13 -16.11 -4.61
C TYR A 362 -19.10 -16.52 -5.72
N VAL A 363 -18.74 -17.49 -6.56
CA VAL A 363 -19.70 -18.06 -7.51
C VAL A 363 -19.82 -19.57 -7.31
N GLY A 364 -21.00 -20.10 -7.61
CA GLY A 364 -21.36 -21.48 -7.35
C GLY A 364 -21.92 -21.75 -5.96
N THR A 365 -22.61 -22.88 -5.80
CA THR A 365 -23.07 -23.38 -4.49
C THR A 365 -21.92 -23.78 -3.57
N ASN A 366 -20.77 -24.13 -4.14
CA ASN A 366 -19.52 -24.40 -3.44
C ASN A 366 -18.78 -23.13 -2.97
N ARG A 367 -19.28 -21.93 -3.34
CA ARG A 367 -18.66 -20.63 -3.03
C ARG A 367 -17.20 -20.56 -3.51
N THR A 368 -16.94 -20.83 -4.79
CA THR A 368 -15.63 -20.58 -5.39
C THR A 368 -15.32 -19.08 -5.29
N LEU A 369 -14.30 -18.72 -4.52
CA LEU A 369 -13.88 -17.33 -4.41
C LEU A 369 -13.17 -16.89 -5.70
N LEU A 370 -13.64 -15.80 -6.29
CA LEU A 370 -13.09 -15.16 -7.46
C LEU A 370 -12.78 -13.70 -7.17
N TYR A 371 -11.69 -13.20 -7.74
CA TYR A 371 -11.39 -11.77 -7.74
C TYR A 371 -12.08 -11.14 -8.94
N ALA A 372 -13.02 -10.23 -8.65
CA ALA A 372 -13.75 -9.52 -9.69
C ALA A 372 -13.59 -8.00 -9.58
N ASP A 373 -13.36 -7.37 -10.72
CA ASP A 373 -13.41 -5.93 -10.88
C ASP A 373 -14.85 -5.49 -11.16
N LEU A 374 -15.19 -4.26 -10.78
CA LEU A 374 -16.45 -3.63 -11.20
C LEU A 374 -16.23 -2.98 -12.55
N SER A 375 -16.98 -3.41 -13.58
CA SER A 375 -16.79 -2.93 -14.95
C SER A 375 -17.91 -2.00 -15.39
N PHE A 376 -17.59 -0.75 -15.74
CA PHE A 376 -18.54 0.19 -16.34
C PHE A 376 -18.71 -0.05 -17.84
N ALA A 377 -17.75 -0.71 -18.48
CA ALA A 377 -17.77 -1.03 -19.90
C ALA A 377 -18.51 -2.33 -20.24
N SER A 378 -18.59 -3.29 -19.32
CA SER A 378 -19.28 -4.56 -19.52
C SER A 378 -20.64 -4.59 -18.82
N PRO A 379 -21.70 -5.12 -19.46
CA PRO A 379 -22.98 -5.37 -18.81
C PRO A 379 -23.04 -6.77 -18.18
N ASP A 380 -22.05 -7.61 -18.49
CA ASP A 380 -22.03 -9.01 -18.11
C ASP A 380 -21.12 -9.25 -16.92
N ASN A 381 -21.56 -10.16 -16.04
CA ASN A 381 -20.73 -10.73 -15.00
C ASN A 381 -19.78 -11.74 -15.66
N ILE A 382 -18.60 -11.28 -16.07
CA ILE A 382 -17.62 -12.09 -16.79
C ILE A 382 -16.82 -12.91 -15.78
N ILE A 383 -16.95 -14.23 -15.87
CA ILE A 383 -16.26 -15.18 -15.01
C ILE A 383 -15.32 -16.02 -15.88
N ILE A 384 -14.05 -16.13 -15.51
CA ILE A 384 -13.07 -16.88 -16.29
C ILE A 384 -13.33 -18.38 -16.10
N ASP A 385 -13.42 -19.11 -17.20
CA ASP A 385 -13.62 -20.55 -17.18
C ASP A 385 -12.32 -21.28 -16.79
N GLY A 386 -12.40 -22.21 -15.84
CA GLY A 386 -11.32 -23.13 -15.49
C GLY A 386 -11.29 -24.39 -16.34
N VAL A 387 -12.36 -24.67 -17.06
CA VAL A 387 -12.56 -25.88 -17.86
C VAL A 387 -12.63 -25.48 -19.34
N CYS A 388 -11.48 -25.20 -19.95
CA CYS A 388 -11.40 -24.93 -21.40
C CYS A 388 -11.65 -26.17 -22.30
N GLU A 389 -12.40 -27.17 -21.83
CA GLU A 389 -12.82 -28.26 -22.69
C GLU A 389 -14.03 -27.88 -23.56
N PRO A 390 -14.11 -28.38 -24.81
CA PRO A 390 -15.04 -27.90 -25.84
C PRO A 390 -16.49 -28.38 -25.65
N ASN A 391 -16.92 -28.69 -24.43
CA ASN A 391 -18.20 -29.38 -24.21
C ASN A 391 -19.43 -28.47 -24.29
N TYR A 392 -19.26 -27.15 -24.51
CA TYR A 392 -20.38 -26.22 -24.76
C TYR A 392 -20.96 -26.28 -26.18
N GLY A 393 -20.89 -27.44 -26.82
CA GLY A 393 -21.48 -27.72 -28.12
C GLY A 393 -20.46 -28.22 -29.16
N LYS A 394 -20.92 -29.08 -30.07
CA LYS A 394 -20.09 -29.57 -31.18
C LYS A 394 -19.88 -28.47 -32.21
N CYS A 395 -18.63 -28.23 -32.59
CA CYS A 395 -18.31 -27.35 -33.72
C CYS A 395 -18.96 -27.90 -35.00
N GLN A 396 -19.75 -27.07 -35.67
CA GLN A 396 -20.42 -27.45 -36.92
C GLN A 396 -19.40 -27.56 -38.06
N LYS A 397 -19.76 -28.32 -39.09
CA LYS A 397 -18.99 -28.37 -40.34
C LYS A 397 -18.94 -26.94 -40.91
N TYR A 398 -17.75 -26.46 -41.31
CA TYR A 398 -17.45 -25.11 -41.84
C TYR A 398 -17.14 -23.99 -40.83
N CYS A 399 -17.00 -24.29 -39.53
CA CYS A 399 -16.54 -23.28 -38.55
C CYS A 399 -15.05 -22.92 -38.67
N ASP A 400 -14.30 -23.63 -39.50
CA ASP A 400 -12.93 -23.30 -39.91
C ASP A 400 -12.87 -22.21 -40.99
N VAL A 401 -14.01 -21.86 -41.60
CA VAL A 401 -14.12 -20.77 -42.57
C VAL A 401 -14.46 -19.46 -41.83
N PRO A 402 -13.57 -18.45 -41.76
CA PRO A 402 -13.76 -17.28 -40.89
C PRO A 402 -15.07 -16.51 -41.12
N THR A 403 -15.45 -16.34 -42.39
CA THR A 403 -16.67 -15.63 -42.79
C THR A 403 -17.93 -16.36 -42.31
N LEU A 404 -18.01 -17.68 -42.51
CA LEU A 404 -19.14 -18.49 -42.04
C LEU A 404 -19.15 -18.63 -40.51
N CYS A 405 -17.97 -18.70 -39.90
CA CYS A 405 -17.87 -18.92 -38.47
C CYS A 405 -18.41 -17.75 -37.66
N SER A 406 -18.08 -16.52 -38.08
CA SER A 406 -18.57 -15.31 -37.39
C SER A 406 -20.10 -15.22 -37.34
N ILE A 407 -20.79 -15.83 -38.31
CA ILE A 407 -22.25 -15.73 -38.52
C ILE A 407 -23.01 -16.94 -37.94
N TYR A 408 -22.51 -18.17 -38.14
CA TYR A 408 -23.29 -19.39 -37.91
C TYR A 408 -22.72 -20.32 -36.82
N CYS A 409 -21.51 -20.05 -36.33
CA CYS A 409 -20.81 -20.97 -35.45
C CYS A 409 -20.66 -20.46 -34.03
N ASN A 410 -20.44 -21.41 -33.12
CA ASN A 410 -19.92 -21.12 -31.79
C ASN A 410 -18.59 -20.35 -31.94
N PRO A 411 -18.44 -19.16 -31.34
CA PRO A 411 -17.21 -18.37 -31.45
C PRO A 411 -15.95 -19.09 -30.97
N ILE A 412 -16.08 -20.00 -29.99
CA ILE A 412 -14.99 -20.86 -29.51
C ILE A 412 -14.46 -21.77 -30.64
N CYS A 413 -15.29 -22.10 -31.63
CA CYS A 413 -14.95 -22.91 -32.80
C CYS A 413 -14.34 -22.10 -33.95
N CYS A 414 -14.35 -20.76 -33.89
CA CYS A 414 -13.80 -19.89 -34.93
C CYS A 414 -12.29 -19.70 -34.84
N MET A 415 -11.68 -20.33 -33.84
CA MET A 415 -10.26 -20.20 -33.55
C MET A 415 -9.58 -21.54 -33.82
N SER A 416 -8.35 -21.49 -34.34
CA SER A 416 -7.59 -22.71 -34.54
C SER A 416 -7.41 -23.44 -33.21
N THR A 417 -7.42 -24.78 -33.23
CA THR A 417 -7.21 -25.59 -32.03
C THR A 417 -5.92 -25.21 -31.30
N VAL A 418 -4.90 -24.76 -32.02
CA VAL A 418 -3.62 -24.28 -31.48
C VAL A 418 -3.79 -22.98 -30.70
N LEU A 419 -4.43 -21.96 -31.30
CA LEU A 419 -4.67 -20.68 -30.62
C LEU A 419 -5.59 -20.84 -29.41
N ARG A 420 -6.60 -21.70 -29.53
CA ARG A 420 -7.49 -22.02 -28.41
C ARG A 420 -6.71 -22.63 -27.25
N ARG A 421 -5.87 -23.65 -27.50
CA ARG A 421 -5.01 -24.24 -26.46
C ARG A 421 -4.08 -23.20 -25.85
N LEU A 422 -3.39 -22.41 -26.67
CA LEU A 422 -2.48 -21.37 -26.17
C LEU A 422 -3.15 -20.36 -25.23
N ARG A 423 -4.37 -19.93 -25.56
CA ARG A 423 -5.15 -18.98 -24.74
C ARG A 423 -5.76 -19.62 -23.49
N CYS A 424 -5.93 -20.93 -23.50
CA CYS A 424 -6.52 -21.68 -22.40
C CYS A 424 -5.53 -22.30 -21.44
N ASP A 425 -4.32 -22.61 -21.91
CA ASP A 425 -3.23 -23.15 -21.09
C ASP A 425 -2.61 -22.06 -20.20
N GLY A 426 -2.97 -20.78 -20.44
CA GLY A 426 -2.73 -19.68 -19.52
C GLY A 426 -3.48 -19.92 -18.21
N ARG A 427 -2.78 -20.44 -17.20
CA ARG A 427 -3.34 -20.66 -15.86
C ARG A 427 -3.66 -19.30 -15.21
N PHE A 428 -4.89 -18.83 -15.33
CA PHE A 428 -5.38 -17.70 -14.54
C PHE A 428 -5.64 -18.18 -13.11
N MET A 429 -5.19 -17.42 -12.10
CA MET A 429 -5.29 -17.83 -10.71
C MET A 429 -6.69 -17.62 -10.10
N ASP A 430 -7.69 -17.23 -10.89
CA ASP A 430 -9.05 -16.91 -10.45
C ASP A 430 -10.12 -17.45 -11.43
N GLN A 431 -10.09 -18.76 -11.69
CA GLN A 431 -10.96 -19.46 -12.63
C GLN A 431 -12.09 -20.25 -11.96
N TYR A 432 -13.23 -20.37 -12.63
CA TYR A 432 -14.40 -21.09 -12.16
C TYR A 432 -14.39 -22.56 -12.62
N GLN A 433 -14.52 -23.51 -11.67
CA GLN A 433 -14.28 -24.95 -11.91
C GLN A 433 -15.56 -25.78 -12.12
N HIS A 434 -16.74 -25.15 -12.24
CA HIS A 434 -18.05 -25.82 -12.43
C HIS A 434 -18.43 -26.86 -11.36
N GLU A 435 -17.92 -26.72 -10.15
CA GLU A 435 -18.26 -27.61 -9.03
C GLU A 435 -19.62 -27.26 -8.39
N SER A 436 -20.30 -26.21 -8.87
CA SER A 436 -21.63 -25.84 -8.39
C SER A 436 -22.68 -26.84 -8.85
N SER A 437 -23.50 -27.27 -7.91
CA SER A 437 -24.71 -28.07 -8.18
C SER A 437 -25.81 -27.30 -8.92
N GLU A 438 -25.70 -25.97 -9.00
CA GLU A 438 -26.67 -25.09 -9.67
C GLU A 438 -26.11 -24.46 -10.94
N PHE A 439 -24.91 -24.86 -11.37
CA PHE A 439 -24.35 -24.43 -12.65
C PHE A 439 -25.17 -25.00 -13.81
N VAL A 440 -25.75 -24.10 -14.61
CA VAL A 440 -26.51 -24.46 -15.81
C VAL A 440 -25.94 -23.70 -17.01
N PRO A 441 -25.13 -24.34 -17.89
CA PRO A 441 -24.69 -23.70 -19.12
C PRO A 441 -25.89 -23.47 -20.04
N THR A 442 -26.01 -22.27 -20.57
CA THR A 442 -27.04 -21.95 -21.57
C THR A 442 -26.58 -22.35 -22.98
N LYS A 443 -27.48 -22.23 -23.96
CA LYS A 443 -27.14 -22.41 -25.38
C LYS A 443 -26.64 -21.12 -26.05
N GLU A 444 -26.57 -20.03 -25.30
CA GLU A 444 -26.21 -18.72 -25.81
C GLU A 444 -24.69 -18.51 -25.72
N TYR A 445 -24.11 -17.98 -26.79
CA TYR A 445 -22.69 -17.68 -26.84
C TYR A 445 -22.42 -16.26 -26.33
N TRP A 446 -21.27 -16.08 -25.71
CA TRP A 446 -20.77 -14.79 -25.26
C TRP A 446 -19.53 -14.40 -26.07
N ARG A 447 -19.38 -13.11 -26.35
CA ARG A 447 -18.16 -12.51 -26.91
C ARG A 447 -17.89 -11.23 -26.13
N SER A 448 -16.62 -11.00 -25.80
CA SER A 448 -16.20 -9.74 -25.21
C SER A 448 -16.51 -8.58 -26.16
N ALA A 449 -16.89 -7.44 -25.58
CA ALA A 449 -17.14 -6.23 -26.34
C ALA A 449 -15.86 -5.44 -26.66
N VAL A 450 -14.76 -5.72 -25.96
CA VAL A 450 -13.54 -4.90 -25.99
C VAL A 450 -12.32 -5.62 -26.56
N ASP A 451 -12.38 -6.94 -26.67
CA ASP A 451 -11.29 -7.79 -27.11
C ASP A 451 -11.82 -9.02 -27.86
N ASP A 452 -10.95 -9.97 -28.19
CA ASP A 452 -11.28 -11.19 -28.91
C ASP A 452 -11.54 -12.40 -28.00
N ALA A 453 -11.85 -12.18 -26.72
CA ALA A 453 -12.26 -13.21 -25.79
C ALA A 453 -13.68 -13.70 -26.08
N VAL A 454 -13.91 -15.01 -25.90
CA VAL A 454 -15.15 -15.68 -26.29
C VAL A 454 -15.55 -16.77 -25.30
N GLY A 455 -16.84 -17.05 -25.22
CA GLY A 455 -17.35 -18.02 -24.26
C GLY A 455 -18.84 -18.31 -24.41
N ILE A 456 -19.49 -18.61 -23.29
CA ILE A 456 -20.93 -18.90 -23.22
C ILE A 456 -21.59 -18.17 -22.06
N TYR A 457 -22.91 -18.04 -22.10
CA TYR A 457 -23.66 -17.69 -20.90
C TYR A 457 -23.98 -18.93 -20.07
N ALA A 458 -23.98 -18.79 -18.76
CA ALA A 458 -24.45 -19.79 -17.82
C ALA A 458 -25.25 -19.11 -16.69
N ASP A 459 -26.10 -19.88 -16.04
CA ASP A 459 -26.78 -19.48 -14.82
C ASP A 459 -26.15 -20.19 -13.62
N ASP A 460 -25.86 -19.44 -12.55
CA ASP A 460 -25.36 -20.01 -11.30
C ASP A 460 -25.62 -19.08 -10.12
N VAL A 461 -25.13 -19.43 -8.93
CA VAL A 461 -25.18 -18.58 -7.76
C VAL A 461 -24.02 -17.58 -7.79
N VAL A 462 -24.29 -16.29 -7.65
CA VAL A 462 -23.26 -15.27 -7.41
C VAL A 462 -23.52 -14.64 -6.05
N ALA A 463 -22.50 -14.58 -5.20
CA ALA A 463 -22.58 -13.95 -3.90
C ALA A 463 -21.46 -12.94 -3.68
N ILE A 464 -21.79 -11.83 -3.03
CA ILE A 464 -20.86 -10.78 -2.64
C ILE A 464 -20.91 -10.70 -1.12
N ARG A 465 -19.77 -10.92 -0.47
CA ARG A 465 -19.67 -10.81 1.00
C ARG A 465 -19.03 -9.48 1.36
N ASP A 466 -19.57 -8.82 2.37
CA ASP A 466 -18.96 -7.63 2.93
C ASP A 466 -17.83 -7.99 3.91
N GLY A 467 -17.19 -6.96 4.47
CA GLY A 467 -16.15 -7.15 5.48
C GLY A 467 -16.65 -7.72 6.82
N THR A 468 -17.96 -7.81 7.05
CA THR A 468 -18.61 -8.23 8.30
C THR A 468 -19.25 -9.62 8.23
N SER A 469 -19.00 -10.36 7.15
CA SER A 469 -19.58 -11.68 6.85
C SER A 469 -21.04 -11.66 6.42
N PHE A 470 -21.63 -10.48 6.19
CA PHE A 470 -22.92 -10.35 5.53
C PHE A 470 -22.75 -10.67 4.03
N GLU A 471 -23.65 -11.49 3.49
CA GLU A 471 -23.54 -12.01 2.13
C GLU A 471 -24.82 -11.70 1.34
N MET A 472 -24.66 -10.95 0.24
CA MET A 472 -25.71 -10.74 -0.75
C MET A 472 -25.59 -11.86 -1.79
N THR A 473 -26.62 -12.68 -1.94
CA THR A 473 -26.62 -13.81 -2.89
C THR A 473 -27.71 -13.64 -3.94
N VAL A 474 -27.34 -13.71 -5.22
CA VAL A 474 -28.24 -13.77 -6.38
C VAL A 474 -28.32 -15.21 -6.86
N ARG A 475 -29.54 -15.72 -7.08
CA ARG A 475 -29.80 -17.09 -7.53
C ARG A 475 -31.13 -17.17 -8.30
N PRO A 476 -31.12 -17.65 -9.56
CA PRO A 476 -29.97 -17.77 -10.44
C PRO A 476 -29.44 -16.38 -10.84
N ALA A 477 -28.14 -16.27 -11.03
CA ALA A 477 -27.44 -15.12 -11.58
C ALA A 477 -26.85 -15.50 -12.93
N ARG A 478 -27.12 -14.70 -13.97
CA ARG A 478 -26.57 -14.94 -15.29
C ARG A 478 -25.12 -14.46 -15.35
N ILE A 479 -24.21 -15.36 -15.71
CA ILE A 479 -22.77 -15.11 -15.86
C ILE A 479 -22.35 -15.34 -17.32
N ALA A 480 -21.41 -14.51 -17.79
CA ALA A 480 -20.69 -14.73 -19.04
C ALA A 480 -19.42 -15.49 -18.71
N LEU A 481 -19.40 -16.78 -19.03
CA LEU A 481 -18.26 -17.64 -18.79
C LEU A 481 -17.25 -17.45 -19.92
N ASN A 482 -16.11 -16.82 -19.62
CA ASN A 482 -15.02 -16.56 -20.56
C ASN A 482 -14.17 -17.81 -20.74
N VAL A 483 -14.43 -18.55 -21.83
CA VAL A 483 -13.81 -19.85 -22.11
C VAL A 483 -12.44 -19.69 -22.77
N VAL A 484 -12.29 -18.67 -23.63
CA VAL A 484 -11.07 -18.40 -24.36
C VAL A 484 -10.75 -16.91 -24.24
N SER A 485 -9.71 -16.59 -23.45
CA SER A 485 -9.22 -15.23 -23.21
C SER A 485 -8.59 -14.55 -24.44
N SER A 486 -8.38 -13.24 -24.37
CA SER A 486 -7.77 -12.47 -25.45
C SER A 486 -6.27 -12.74 -25.60
N MET A 487 -5.73 -12.67 -26.84
CA MET A 487 -4.26 -12.69 -27.05
C MET A 487 -3.58 -11.38 -26.64
N THR A 488 -4.31 -10.27 -26.63
CA THR A 488 -3.75 -8.98 -26.22
C THR A 488 -3.35 -8.96 -24.74
N ASP A 489 -3.85 -9.93 -23.99
CA ASP A 489 -3.57 -10.17 -22.57
C ASP A 489 -2.49 -11.22 -22.30
N ILE A 490 -2.01 -11.94 -23.33
CA ILE A 490 -0.91 -12.93 -23.22
C ILE A 490 0.48 -12.26 -23.37
N ALA A 491 0.52 -10.92 -23.44
CA ALA A 491 1.79 -10.19 -23.35
C ALA A 491 2.52 -10.60 -22.05
N PRO A 492 3.83 -10.87 -22.09
CA PRO A 492 4.61 -11.48 -21.00
C PRO A 492 4.71 -10.64 -19.72
N ASP A 493 4.02 -9.50 -19.66
CA ASP A 493 3.90 -8.69 -18.47
C ASP A 493 2.84 -9.34 -17.56
N VAL A 494 3.34 -10.12 -16.60
CA VAL A 494 2.65 -10.98 -15.60
C VAL A 494 1.54 -10.27 -14.79
N ASN A 495 1.30 -8.98 -15.05
CA ASN A 495 0.35 -8.12 -14.37
C ASN A 495 -0.90 -7.76 -15.20
N LYS A 496 -0.99 -8.12 -16.49
CA LYS A 496 -2.26 -8.04 -17.25
C LYS A 496 -3.11 -9.28 -16.94
N ARG A 497 -3.60 -9.36 -15.70
CA ARG A 497 -4.61 -10.34 -15.33
C ARG A 497 -5.92 -9.86 -15.96
N GLU A 498 -6.48 -10.62 -16.90
CA GLU A 498 -7.93 -10.62 -17.04
C GLU A 498 -8.46 -10.98 -15.64
N ASN A 499 -9.08 -10.03 -14.97
CA ASN A 499 -9.80 -10.32 -13.74
C ASN A 499 -11.23 -10.69 -14.14
N ASN A 500 -11.89 -11.50 -13.30
CA ASN A 500 -13.34 -11.61 -13.39
C ASN A 500 -13.95 -10.20 -13.33
N LYS A 501 -15.13 -9.99 -13.87
CA LYS A 501 -15.79 -8.68 -13.87
C LYS A 501 -17.22 -8.84 -13.40
N LEU A 502 -17.68 -7.94 -12.54
CA LEU A 502 -19.10 -7.71 -12.33
C LEU A 502 -19.53 -6.57 -13.24
N GLY A 503 -20.40 -6.88 -14.18
CA GLY A 503 -20.86 -5.95 -15.19
C GLY A 503 -21.83 -4.94 -14.59
N LEU A 504 -21.47 -3.66 -14.64
CA LEU A 504 -22.34 -2.56 -14.21
C LEU A 504 -23.07 -1.93 -15.39
N ARG A 505 -22.58 -2.07 -16.63
CA ARG A 505 -23.27 -1.49 -17.79
C ARG A 505 -24.69 -2.07 -17.93
N ARG A 506 -25.59 -1.32 -18.55
CA ARG A 506 -26.91 -1.83 -18.89
C ARG A 506 -26.82 -2.75 -20.11
N ARG A 507 -27.70 -3.74 -20.18
CA ARG A 507 -28.00 -4.51 -21.40
C ARG A 507 -29.07 -3.77 -22.20
N TYR A 508 -29.23 -4.13 -23.47
CA TYR A 508 -30.38 -3.66 -24.26
C TYR A 508 -31.70 -4.06 -23.55
N GLY A 509 -32.64 -3.12 -23.45
CA GLY A 509 -33.83 -3.27 -22.60
C GLY A 509 -33.59 -2.90 -21.12
N GLN A 510 -32.54 -2.15 -20.83
CA GLN A 510 -32.17 -1.55 -19.54
C GLN A 510 -31.78 -2.53 -18.40
N SER A 511 -31.87 -3.85 -18.57
CA SER A 511 -31.47 -4.83 -17.54
C SER A 511 -29.99 -4.70 -17.13
N SER A 512 -29.66 -4.87 -15.86
CA SER A 512 -28.27 -4.91 -15.35
C SER A 512 -28.18 -5.81 -14.12
N PHE A 513 -26.96 -6.21 -13.72
CA PHE A 513 -26.76 -6.95 -12.48
C PHE A 513 -27.34 -6.22 -11.25
N ILE A 514 -27.25 -4.88 -11.22
CA ILE A 514 -27.81 -4.05 -10.15
C ILE A 514 -29.34 -4.08 -10.16
N GLN A 515 -29.96 -4.08 -11.34
CA GLN A 515 -31.40 -4.25 -11.45
C GLN A 515 -31.86 -5.65 -11.07
N GLU A 516 -31.11 -6.69 -11.42
CA GLU A 516 -31.40 -8.07 -11.00
C GLU A 516 -31.39 -8.18 -9.47
N LEU A 517 -30.42 -7.57 -8.79
CA LEU A 517 -30.38 -7.49 -7.32
C LEU A 517 -31.66 -6.87 -6.74
N ALA A 518 -32.13 -5.77 -7.33
CA ALA A 518 -33.33 -5.07 -6.86
C ALA A 518 -34.62 -5.85 -7.15
N GLN A 519 -34.75 -6.43 -8.35
CA GLN A 519 -35.90 -7.25 -8.75
C GLN A 519 -36.06 -8.50 -7.86
N ASN A 520 -34.93 -9.09 -7.45
CA ASN A 520 -34.89 -10.19 -6.49
C ASN A 520 -35.04 -9.75 -5.02
N LYS A 521 -35.30 -8.46 -4.76
CA LYS A 521 -35.46 -7.86 -3.42
C LYS A 521 -34.25 -8.06 -2.51
N ILE A 522 -33.05 -8.24 -3.08
CA ILE A 522 -31.79 -8.34 -2.35
C ILE A 522 -31.33 -6.95 -1.91
N ILE A 523 -31.61 -5.95 -2.75
CA ILE A 523 -31.40 -4.54 -2.46
C ILE A 523 -32.71 -3.77 -2.65
N PRO A 524 -32.94 -2.68 -1.89
CA PRO A 524 -34.21 -1.96 -1.93
C PRO A 524 -34.44 -1.15 -3.21
N LYS A 525 -33.38 -0.69 -3.88
CA LYS A 525 -33.44 0.08 -5.14
C LYS A 525 -32.29 -0.30 -6.07
N PRO A 526 -32.43 -0.18 -7.38
CA PRO A 526 -31.34 -0.47 -8.32
C PRO A 526 -30.35 0.70 -8.38
N VAL A 527 -29.68 0.96 -7.26
CA VAL A 527 -28.70 2.03 -7.09
C VAL A 527 -27.39 1.41 -6.61
N ILE A 528 -26.28 1.83 -7.20
CA ILE A 528 -24.93 1.55 -6.71
C ILE A 528 -24.22 2.87 -6.42
N SER A 529 -23.56 2.98 -5.27
CA SER A 529 -22.75 4.15 -4.96
C SER A 529 -21.34 3.79 -4.51
N PHE A 530 -20.39 4.59 -4.98
CA PHE A 530 -18.98 4.54 -4.68
C PHE A 530 -18.70 5.73 -3.78
N THR A 531 -18.27 5.45 -2.56
CA THR A 531 -17.91 6.51 -1.62
C THR A 531 -16.53 6.26 -1.04
N HIS A 532 -15.97 7.35 -0.54
CA HIS A 532 -14.75 7.24 0.22
C HIS A 532 -15.05 6.61 1.56
N VAL A 533 -14.13 5.75 1.96
CA VAL A 533 -13.99 5.34 3.35
C VAL A 533 -12.86 6.15 3.95
N LYS A 534 -12.80 6.23 5.28
CA LYS A 534 -11.62 6.77 5.99
C LYS A 534 -10.32 6.09 5.54
N ILE A 535 -10.45 4.95 4.89
CA ILE A 535 -9.42 4.07 4.41
C ILE A 535 -8.74 4.64 3.15
N ALA A 536 -7.56 5.27 3.31
CA ALA A 536 -6.73 5.79 2.20
C ALA A 536 -6.53 4.76 1.08
N GLY A 537 -6.91 5.13 -0.16
CA GLY A 537 -6.78 4.27 -1.35
C GLY A 537 -7.88 3.21 -1.52
N SER A 538 -8.83 3.08 -0.60
CA SER A 538 -9.97 2.17 -0.74
C SER A 538 -11.29 2.91 -0.95
N ARG A 539 -12.23 2.25 -1.61
CA ARG A 539 -13.61 2.73 -1.76
C ARG A 539 -14.57 1.72 -1.19
N ALA A 540 -15.60 2.22 -0.54
CA ALA A 540 -16.75 1.40 -0.23
C ALA A 540 -17.73 1.48 -1.39
N VAL A 541 -18.27 0.33 -1.72
CA VAL A 541 -19.33 0.17 -2.72
C VAL A 541 -20.57 -0.19 -1.96
N TYR A 542 -21.62 0.60 -2.12
CA TYR A 542 -22.92 0.40 -1.50
C TYR A 542 -23.92 0.04 -2.57
N PHE A 543 -24.66 -1.04 -2.36
CA PHE A 543 -25.74 -1.45 -3.22
C PHE A 543 -27.07 -1.10 -2.56
N GLY A 544 -28.07 -0.70 -3.33
CA GLY A 544 -29.41 -0.41 -2.83
C GLY A 544 -29.68 1.05 -2.48
N ALA A 545 -28.64 1.85 -2.29
CA ALA A 545 -28.78 3.23 -1.88
C ALA A 545 -27.57 4.08 -2.26
N ARG A 546 -27.84 5.36 -2.41
CA ARG A 546 -26.83 6.41 -2.31
C ARG A 546 -26.37 6.49 -0.86
N HIS A 547 -25.07 6.59 -0.65
CA HIS A 547 -24.49 6.72 0.67
C HIS A 547 -23.91 8.13 0.85
N ASP A 548 -24.36 8.87 1.85
CA ASP A 548 -24.02 10.30 2.01
C ASP A 548 -22.77 10.53 2.88
N LEU A 549 -22.22 9.49 3.50
CA LEU A 549 -21.06 9.61 4.37
C LEU A 549 -19.83 10.08 3.58
N TYR A 550 -19.21 11.17 4.04
CA TYR A 550 -18.06 11.83 3.41
C TYR A 550 -18.32 12.40 2.02
N CYS A 551 -19.58 12.57 1.64
CA CYS A 551 -19.99 13.15 0.38
C CYS A 551 -20.59 14.54 0.64
N GLY A 552 -20.27 15.50 -0.22
CA GLY A 552 -20.83 16.84 -0.20
C GLY A 552 -22.24 16.87 -0.80
N GLU A 553 -22.63 18.02 -1.31
CA GLU A 553 -23.89 18.15 -2.02
C GLU A 553 -23.86 17.36 -3.33
N TRP A 554 -24.93 16.60 -3.57
CA TRP A 554 -25.08 15.78 -4.76
C TRP A 554 -25.62 16.59 -5.93
N SER A 555 -24.91 16.55 -7.03
CA SER A 555 -25.33 17.05 -8.33
C SER A 555 -25.72 15.89 -9.24
N THR A 556 -26.83 16.02 -9.95
CA THR A 556 -27.37 14.97 -10.82
C THR A 556 -27.08 15.29 -12.27
N VAL A 557 -26.63 14.28 -13.03
CA VAL A 557 -26.40 14.35 -14.47
C VAL A 557 -27.17 13.20 -15.13
N PRO A 558 -28.10 13.47 -16.07
CA PRO A 558 -28.84 12.43 -16.75
C PRO A 558 -27.94 11.66 -17.72
N PHE A 559 -28.20 10.36 -17.86
CA PHE A 559 -27.61 9.61 -18.96
C PHE A 559 -28.27 10.02 -20.28
N VAL A 560 -27.49 10.04 -21.36
CA VAL A 560 -27.98 10.39 -22.71
C VAL A 560 -28.04 9.17 -23.65
N HIS A 561 -27.77 7.99 -23.11
CA HIS A 561 -27.70 6.74 -23.84
C HIS A 561 -28.29 5.61 -22.99
N GLU A 562 -28.99 4.66 -23.63
CA GLU A 562 -29.75 3.61 -22.93
C GLU A 562 -28.88 2.50 -22.31
N VAL A 563 -27.72 2.24 -22.92
CA VAL A 563 -26.80 1.15 -22.55
C VAL A 563 -25.60 1.69 -21.76
N GLU A 564 -24.84 2.58 -22.38
CA GLU A 564 -23.60 3.11 -21.81
C GLU A 564 -23.82 4.29 -20.87
N PHE A 565 -22.87 4.52 -19.97
CA PHE A 565 -22.87 5.66 -19.06
C PHE A 565 -22.28 6.89 -19.75
N MET A 566 -23.06 7.46 -20.67
CA MET A 566 -22.71 8.68 -21.43
C MET A 566 -23.41 9.92 -20.88
N PHE A 567 -22.75 11.07 -21.01
CA PHE A 567 -23.28 12.38 -20.63
C PHE A 567 -22.99 13.43 -21.72
N ASP A 568 -23.91 14.36 -21.90
CA ASP A 568 -23.66 15.55 -22.72
C ASP A 568 -22.75 16.53 -21.98
N THR A 569 -21.67 16.92 -22.64
CA THR A 569 -20.64 17.84 -22.15
C THR A 569 -20.54 19.03 -23.10
N ILE A 570 -20.44 20.23 -22.53
CA ILE A 570 -20.41 21.50 -23.29
C ILE A 570 -19.04 22.16 -23.29
N ASP A 571 -18.19 21.82 -22.32
CA ASP A 571 -16.88 22.42 -22.14
C ASP A 571 -15.93 21.47 -21.38
N VAL A 572 -14.65 21.50 -21.75
CA VAL A 572 -13.58 20.75 -21.09
C VAL A 572 -12.28 21.57 -21.08
N GLU A 573 -11.55 21.50 -19.98
CA GLU A 573 -10.15 21.91 -19.89
C GLU A 573 -9.31 20.79 -19.30
N PHE A 574 -8.31 20.34 -20.05
CA PHE A 574 -7.45 19.23 -19.69
C PHE A 574 -5.98 19.61 -19.94
N PHE A 575 -5.22 19.86 -18.87
CA PHE A 575 -3.86 20.39 -18.94
C PHE A 575 -3.72 21.60 -19.89
N GLY A 576 -4.62 22.58 -19.77
CA GLY A 576 -4.59 23.80 -20.61
C GLY A 576 -5.16 23.62 -22.03
N TYR A 577 -5.38 22.39 -22.51
CA TYR A 577 -6.21 22.15 -23.69
C TYR A 577 -7.67 22.51 -23.36
N LYS A 578 -8.27 23.44 -24.11
CA LYS A 578 -9.67 23.85 -23.93
C LYS A 578 -10.50 23.48 -25.15
N LYS A 579 -11.68 22.92 -24.93
CA LYS A 579 -12.66 22.67 -26.01
C LYS A 579 -14.07 23.00 -25.54
N THR A 580 -14.70 23.93 -26.23
CA THR A 580 -16.12 24.29 -26.06
C THR A 580 -16.94 23.73 -27.22
N GLY A 581 -18.13 23.24 -26.93
CA GLY A 581 -19.07 22.71 -27.92
C GLY A 581 -19.79 21.47 -27.40
N ASN A 582 -20.75 20.95 -28.16
CA ASN A 582 -21.49 19.77 -27.73
C ASN A 582 -20.74 18.50 -28.10
N PHE A 583 -20.36 17.72 -27.10
CA PHE A 583 -19.76 16.40 -27.25
C PHE A 583 -20.16 15.50 -26.09
N ARG A 584 -19.93 14.20 -26.22
CA ARG A 584 -20.23 13.24 -25.16
C ARG A 584 -18.99 12.82 -24.38
N THR A 585 -19.21 12.57 -23.10
CA THR A 585 -18.21 12.03 -22.17
C THR A 585 -18.72 10.73 -21.57
N MET A 586 -17.84 9.75 -21.35
CA MET A 586 -18.15 8.47 -20.73
C MET A 586 -17.29 8.22 -19.48
N LEU A 587 -17.67 7.23 -18.67
CA LEU A 587 -16.84 6.72 -17.56
C LEU A 587 -16.21 5.37 -17.92
N THR A 588 -15.01 5.11 -17.40
CA THR A 588 -14.40 3.78 -17.37
C THR A 588 -13.78 3.46 -16.02
N GLU A 589 -13.70 2.18 -15.70
CA GLU A 589 -12.96 1.62 -14.57
C GLU A 589 -11.43 1.69 -14.78
N GLY A 590 -10.99 1.87 -16.03
CA GLY A 590 -9.58 1.88 -16.41
C GLY A 590 -8.80 3.07 -15.83
N ARG A 591 -7.47 2.94 -15.80
CA ARG A 591 -6.57 4.04 -15.42
C ARG A 591 -6.37 5.07 -16.54
N THR A 592 -6.71 4.66 -17.76
CA THR A 592 -6.43 5.40 -18.99
C THR A 592 -7.53 6.40 -19.28
N PHE A 593 -7.18 7.65 -19.54
CA PHE A 593 -8.08 8.58 -20.19
C PHE A 593 -8.08 8.33 -21.68
N SER A 594 -9.27 8.25 -22.30
CA SER A 594 -9.37 8.23 -23.75
C SER A 594 -9.82 9.60 -24.24
N LEU A 595 -9.06 10.22 -25.13
CA LEU A 595 -9.30 11.59 -25.58
C LEU A 595 -9.15 11.74 -27.08
N HIS A 596 -9.85 12.73 -27.63
CA HIS A 596 -9.83 13.07 -29.05
C HIS A 596 -8.39 13.32 -29.55
N PRO A 597 -8.02 12.94 -30.79
CA PRO A 597 -6.65 13.06 -31.31
C PRO A 597 -6.07 14.47 -31.21
N GLU A 598 -6.91 15.49 -31.36
CA GLU A 598 -6.53 16.91 -31.24
C GLU A 598 -5.96 17.24 -29.85
N ALA A 599 -6.55 16.67 -28.80
CA ALA A 599 -6.10 16.92 -27.43
C ALA A 599 -4.73 16.28 -27.18
N ILE A 600 -4.49 15.03 -27.57
CA ILE A 600 -3.17 14.38 -27.45
C ILE A 600 -2.12 15.16 -28.25
N SER A 601 -2.46 15.52 -29.49
CA SER A 601 -1.58 16.31 -30.35
C SER A 601 -1.21 17.66 -29.72
N HIS A 602 -2.16 18.33 -29.07
CA HIS A 602 -1.92 19.56 -28.34
C HIS A 602 -0.95 19.35 -27.17
N LEU A 603 -1.19 18.34 -26.33
CA LEU A 603 -0.35 18.07 -25.16
C LEU A 603 1.11 17.75 -25.56
N LEU A 604 1.31 16.97 -26.63
CA LEU A 604 2.64 16.69 -27.20
C LEU A 604 3.29 17.95 -27.78
N ALA A 605 2.54 18.74 -28.56
CA ALA A 605 3.07 19.96 -29.17
C ALA A 605 3.48 21.02 -28.13
N GLN A 606 2.74 21.10 -27.03
CA GLN A 606 3.04 22.00 -25.91
C GLN A 606 4.07 21.43 -24.92
N LYS A 607 4.61 20.21 -25.15
CA LYS A 607 5.53 19.51 -24.26
C LYS A 607 5.00 19.36 -22.83
N ILE A 608 3.68 19.21 -22.71
CA ILE A 608 3.03 18.89 -21.44
C ILE A 608 3.24 17.41 -21.12
N ILE A 609 3.22 16.59 -22.17
CA ILE A 609 3.48 15.16 -22.11
C ILE A 609 4.59 14.77 -23.08
N ASP A 610 5.34 13.73 -22.73
CA ASP A 610 6.35 13.11 -23.57
C ASP A 610 6.14 11.59 -23.63
N LEU A 611 6.46 10.97 -24.78
CA LEU A 611 6.33 9.53 -24.95
C LEU A 611 7.26 8.76 -24.00
N LYS A 612 6.71 7.80 -23.27
CA LYS A 612 7.50 6.82 -22.52
C LYS A 612 7.77 5.62 -23.43
N ASN A 613 9.03 5.25 -23.63
CA ASN A 613 9.47 4.19 -24.55
C ASN A 613 8.53 2.96 -24.63
N GLU A 614 8.32 2.47 -25.86
CA GLU A 614 7.74 1.17 -26.29
C GLU A 614 6.34 0.75 -25.77
N THR A 615 5.62 1.58 -25.02
CA THR A 615 4.22 1.30 -24.65
C THR A 615 3.27 2.36 -25.20
N ASP A 616 2.28 1.96 -26.00
CA ASP A 616 1.47 2.87 -26.83
C ASP A 616 0.62 3.90 -26.07
N ASP A 617 0.35 3.70 -24.77
CA ASP A 617 -0.60 4.53 -24.00
C ASP A 617 -0.02 5.18 -22.72
N THR A 618 1.30 5.16 -22.51
CA THR A 618 1.93 5.77 -21.31
C THR A 618 2.80 6.97 -21.66
N TYR A 619 2.60 8.08 -20.95
CA TYR A 619 3.30 9.33 -21.19
C TYR A 619 3.91 9.87 -19.90
N TYR A 620 5.11 10.44 -19.98
CA TYR A 620 5.62 11.31 -18.91
C TYR A 620 4.85 12.63 -18.93
N VAL A 621 4.66 13.23 -17.75
CA VAL A 621 4.02 14.54 -17.57
C VAL A 621 5.03 15.50 -16.98
N ASP A 622 5.12 16.70 -17.56
CA ASP A 622 5.94 17.77 -17.01
C ASP A 622 5.46 18.15 -15.60
N ALA A 623 6.41 18.27 -14.66
CA ALA A 623 6.14 18.55 -13.26
C ALA A 623 5.37 19.87 -13.02
N ALA A 624 5.50 20.85 -13.92
CA ALA A 624 4.76 22.11 -13.86
C ALA A 624 3.24 21.91 -13.96
N PHE A 625 2.81 20.81 -14.59
CA PHE A 625 1.40 20.50 -14.82
C PHE A 625 0.81 19.56 -13.76
N LYS A 626 1.61 19.05 -12.82
CA LYS A 626 1.16 18.12 -11.79
C LYS A 626 0.01 18.67 -10.92
N ASN A 627 0.01 19.99 -10.68
CA ASN A 627 -0.98 20.64 -9.82
C ASN A 627 -2.10 21.35 -10.60
N THR A 628 -2.24 21.11 -11.91
CA THR A 628 -3.33 21.72 -12.67
C THR A 628 -4.67 21.10 -12.30
N THR A 629 -5.73 21.91 -12.36
CA THR A 629 -7.10 21.43 -12.21
C THR A 629 -7.65 21.06 -13.59
N LEU A 630 -8.23 19.88 -13.68
CA LEU A 630 -8.91 19.36 -14.86
C LEU A 630 -10.41 19.59 -14.66
N HIS A 631 -11.13 20.01 -15.69
CA HIS A 631 -12.57 20.20 -15.57
C HIS A 631 -13.39 19.81 -16.79
N TRP A 632 -14.61 19.39 -16.51
CA TRP A 632 -15.67 19.07 -17.47
C TRP A 632 -16.95 19.76 -17.03
N THR A 633 -17.58 20.50 -17.93
CA THR A 633 -18.88 21.12 -17.69
C THR A 633 -19.93 20.37 -18.49
N PHE A 634 -20.89 19.77 -17.79
CA PHE A 634 -21.98 19.03 -18.41
C PHE A 634 -23.10 19.96 -18.86
N SER A 635 -23.98 19.48 -19.74
CA SER A 635 -25.13 20.26 -20.26
C SER A 635 -26.10 20.71 -19.16
N THR A 636 -26.10 20.05 -18.00
CA THR A 636 -26.88 20.45 -16.81
C THR A 636 -26.33 21.69 -16.10
N GLY A 637 -25.15 22.17 -16.50
CA GLY A 637 -24.40 23.22 -15.80
C GLY A 637 -23.57 22.70 -14.62
N PHE A 638 -23.67 21.41 -14.26
CA PHE A 638 -22.77 20.81 -13.27
C PHE A 638 -21.35 20.78 -13.82
N ARG A 639 -20.39 21.21 -12.99
CA ARG A 639 -18.97 21.22 -13.32
C ARG A 639 -18.22 20.21 -12.45
N LEU A 640 -17.64 19.21 -13.10
CA LEU A 640 -16.73 18.26 -12.47
C LEU A 640 -15.31 18.82 -12.54
N GLU A 641 -14.66 18.92 -11.40
CA GLU A 641 -13.32 19.50 -11.24
C GLU A 641 -12.46 18.55 -10.39
N PHE A 642 -11.32 18.10 -10.90
CA PHE A 642 -10.37 17.36 -10.08
C PHE A 642 -8.90 17.67 -10.39
N SER A 643 -8.04 17.40 -9.42
CA SER A 643 -6.60 17.67 -9.52
C SER A 643 -5.93 16.67 -10.44
N ALA A 644 -5.09 17.16 -11.36
CA ALA A 644 -4.26 16.33 -12.21
C ALA A 644 -3.34 15.40 -11.40
N GLU A 645 -2.95 15.79 -10.19
CA GLU A 645 -2.15 14.96 -9.29
C GLU A 645 -2.80 13.59 -9.03
N ASP A 646 -4.13 13.53 -8.98
CA ASP A 646 -4.85 12.27 -8.73
C ASP A 646 -5.02 11.41 -9.99
N ALA A 647 -4.73 11.97 -11.17
CA ALA A 647 -4.66 11.28 -12.47
C ALA A 647 -3.23 10.88 -12.86
N ILE A 648 -2.23 11.50 -12.23
CA ILE A 648 -0.81 11.29 -12.51
C ILE A 648 -0.23 10.27 -11.53
N TYR A 649 0.42 9.25 -12.05
CA TYR A 649 1.16 8.26 -11.28
C TYR A 649 2.64 8.62 -11.29
N GLY A 650 3.37 8.34 -10.22
CA GLY A 650 4.83 8.50 -10.27
C GLY A 650 5.46 8.83 -8.92
N THR A 651 6.79 8.80 -8.92
CA THR A 651 7.61 9.21 -7.78
C THR A 651 7.86 10.72 -7.84
N PRO A 652 8.52 11.34 -6.84
CA PRO A 652 8.96 12.72 -6.95
C PRO A 652 9.87 13.00 -8.16
N THR A 653 10.51 11.97 -8.74
CA THR A 653 11.49 12.11 -9.83
C THR A 653 10.91 11.92 -11.22
N PHE A 654 9.72 11.30 -11.35
CA PHE A 654 9.02 11.20 -12.63
C PHE A 654 7.51 11.15 -12.40
N SER A 655 6.77 11.86 -13.25
CA SER A 655 5.31 11.85 -13.28
C SER A 655 4.88 11.25 -14.61
N GLN A 656 3.89 10.36 -14.60
CA GLN A 656 3.37 9.68 -15.78
C GLN A 656 1.84 9.63 -15.75
N ILE A 657 1.23 9.56 -16.92
CA ILE A 657 -0.21 9.45 -17.12
C ILE A 657 -0.51 8.43 -18.22
N TYR A 658 -1.66 7.77 -18.13
CA TYR A 658 -2.13 6.83 -19.15
C TYR A 658 -3.15 7.53 -20.04
N LEU A 659 -2.83 7.67 -21.32
CA LEU A 659 -3.66 8.36 -22.31
C LEU A 659 -3.81 7.48 -23.54
N LYS A 660 -5.02 7.40 -24.08
CA LYS A 660 -5.32 6.66 -25.31
C LYS A 660 -6.05 7.55 -26.29
N VAL A 661 -5.74 7.41 -27.58
CA VAL A 661 -6.45 8.12 -28.64
C VAL A 661 -7.85 7.52 -28.78
N LEU A 662 -8.88 8.37 -28.66
CA LEU A 662 -10.25 8.03 -28.98
C LEU A 662 -10.58 8.52 -30.39
N TRP A 663 -10.70 7.59 -31.35
CA TRP A 663 -11.07 7.97 -32.71
C TRP A 663 -12.51 8.48 -32.79
N PRO A 664 -12.79 9.40 -33.74
CA PRO A 664 -14.15 9.85 -34.01
C PRO A 664 -15.13 8.68 -34.15
N ASN A 665 -16.24 8.74 -33.44
CA ASN A 665 -17.27 7.71 -33.38
C ASN A 665 -18.64 8.34 -33.63
N PRO A 666 -19.64 7.55 -34.09
CA PRO A 666 -20.96 8.06 -34.44
C PRO A 666 -21.69 8.73 -33.27
N ASP A 667 -21.35 8.37 -32.03
CA ASP A 667 -21.96 8.93 -30.82
C ASP A 667 -21.33 10.26 -30.37
N ASN A 668 -20.35 10.80 -31.12
CA ASN A 668 -19.63 12.03 -30.79
C ASN A 668 -19.03 11.98 -29.37
N VAL A 669 -18.63 10.80 -28.89
CA VAL A 669 -17.87 10.66 -27.65
C VAL A 669 -16.46 11.18 -27.92
N GLN A 670 -16.02 12.16 -27.14
CA GLN A 670 -14.70 12.75 -27.29
C GLN A 670 -13.80 12.52 -26.06
N TRP A 671 -14.39 12.09 -24.95
CA TRP A 671 -13.71 11.86 -23.69
C TRP A 671 -14.25 10.60 -22.99
N ILE A 672 -13.34 9.78 -22.47
CA ILE A 672 -13.66 8.72 -21.52
C ILE A 672 -12.83 8.99 -20.27
N LEU A 673 -13.51 9.29 -19.17
CA LEU A 673 -12.90 9.60 -17.88
C LEU A 673 -12.44 8.32 -17.20
N SER A 674 -11.19 8.33 -16.72
CA SER A 674 -10.62 7.21 -15.98
C SER A 674 -11.19 7.11 -14.56
N HIS A 675 -10.79 6.05 -13.84
CA HIS A 675 -11.14 5.90 -12.43
C HIS A 675 -10.65 7.05 -11.54
N ALA A 676 -9.76 7.93 -12.03
CA ALA A 676 -9.21 9.02 -11.23
C ALA A 676 -10.29 9.93 -10.62
N LEU A 677 -11.45 10.05 -11.28
CA LEU A 677 -12.59 10.80 -10.75
C LEU A 677 -13.05 10.28 -9.38
N PHE A 678 -12.96 8.97 -9.15
CA PHE A 678 -13.35 8.35 -7.89
C PHE A 678 -12.35 8.67 -6.76
N TYR A 679 -11.26 9.43 -7.00
CA TYR A 679 -10.39 9.96 -5.94
C TYR A 679 -10.91 11.23 -5.28
N GLN A 680 -11.76 11.99 -5.96
CA GLN A 680 -12.27 13.26 -5.44
C GLN A 680 -13.79 13.30 -5.33
N TYR A 681 -14.49 12.36 -5.95
CA TYR A 681 -15.94 12.32 -5.97
C TYR A 681 -16.50 11.03 -5.39
N CYS A 682 -17.56 11.19 -4.59
CA CYS A 682 -18.56 10.16 -4.44
C CYS A 682 -19.41 10.10 -5.72
N VAL A 683 -19.73 8.90 -6.16
CA VAL A 683 -20.50 8.68 -7.39
C VAL A 683 -21.62 7.71 -7.08
N ALA A 684 -22.85 8.02 -7.48
CA ALA A 684 -23.98 7.10 -7.41
C ALA A 684 -24.59 6.94 -8.80
N ILE A 685 -24.82 5.70 -9.22
CA ILE A 685 -25.51 5.37 -10.46
C ILE A 685 -26.90 4.86 -10.08
N ASP A 686 -27.92 5.60 -10.50
CA ASP A 686 -29.31 5.25 -10.30
C ASP A 686 -29.88 4.74 -11.64
N TYR A 687 -30.05 3.41 -11.71
CA TYR A 687 -30.51 2.75 -12.93
C TYR A 687 -32.02 2.95 -13.17
N GLU A 688 -32.79 3.28 -12.13
CA GLU A 688 -34.23 3.52 -12.24
C GLU A 688 -34.52 4.95 -12.66
N ALA A 689 -33.80 5.93 -12.09
CA ALA A 689 -33.94 7.33 -12.44
C ALA A 689 -33.17 7.74 -13.71
N ASP A 690 -32.37 6.84 -14.29
CA ASP A 690 -31.54 7.07 -15.48
C ASP A 690 -30.56 8.26 -15.31
N VAL A 691 -29.91 8.32 -14.14
CA VAL A 691 -28.98 9.40 -13.78
C VAL A 691 -27.72 8.86 -13.11
N VAL A 692 -26.63 9.61 -13.26
CA VAL A 692 -25.49 9.56 -12.34
C VAL A 692 -25.56 10.76 -11.41
N GLN A 693 -25.12 10.58 -10.18
CA GLN A 693 -24.98 11.64 -9.21
C GLN A 693 -23.53 11.74 -8.77
N PHE A 694 -23.04 12.96 -8.63
CA PHE A 694 -21.69 13.27 -8.17
C PHE A 694 -21.78 14.14 -6.93
N ALA A 695 -20.97 13.83 -5.92
CA ALA A 695 -20.77 14.71 -4.78
C ALA A 695 -19.28 14.82 -4.50
N VAL A 696 -18.81 16.03 -4.25
CA VAL A 696 -17.41 16.25 -3.85
C VAL A 696 -17.14 15.49 -2.56
N CYS A 697 -16.07 14.72 -2.51
CA CYS A 697 -15.73 13.96 -1.32
C CYS A 697 -15.17 14.89 -0.23
N THR A 698 -15.90 15.07 0.86
CA THR A 698 -15.54 16.00 1.95
C THR A 698 -14.37 15.50 2.79
N ALA A 699 -14.16 14.18 2.89
CA ALA A 699 -13.03 13.59 3.62
C ALA A 699 -11.74 13.47 2.79
N CYS A 700 -11.84 13.56 1.46
CA CYS A 700 -10.69 13.43 0.56
C CYS A 700 -9.75 14.62 0.68
N TYR A 701 -10.36 15.79 0.80
CA TYR A 701 -9.65 17.03 1.04
C TYR A 701 -9.12 17.10 2.46
N ALA A 702 -9.84 16.58 3.47
CA ALA A 702 -9.33 16.56 4.85
C ALA A 702 -8.01 15.78 4.96
N ASN A 703 -7.87 14.65 4.25
CA ASN A 703 -6.59 13.91 4.23
C ASN A 703 -5.46 14.59 3.43
N LYS A 704 -5.78 15.53 2.51
CA LYS A 704 -4.78 16.37 1.83
C LYS A 704 -4.51 17.72 2.55
N LEU A 705 -5.48 18.25 3.29
CA LEU A 705 -5.47 19.61 3.88
C LEU A 705 -5.35 19.63 5.41
N GLU A 706 -5.50 18.51 6.11
CA GLU A 706 -5.12 18.38 7.54
C GLU A 706 -3.67 17.90 7.70
N THR A 707 -2.76 18.46 6.92
CA THR A 707 -1.48 18.88 7.50
C THR A 707 -1.69 20.32 7.99
N PRO A 708 -1.84 20.58 9.31
CA PRO A 708 -2.15 21.90 9.86
C PRO A 708 -1.04 22.97 9.66
N TRP A 709 -0.07 22.74 8.78
CA TRP A 709 1.20 23.44 8.76
C TRP A 709 1.48 24.25 7.49
N ARG A 710 0.63 24.20 6.45
CA ARG A 710 0.92 24.95 5.20
C ARG A 710 0.32 26.34 5.06
N ASN A 711 -0.65 26.73 5.89
CA ASN A 711 -1.12 28.12 5.94
C ASN A 711 -1.25 28.61 7.38
N LYS A 712 -0.12 28.90 8.05
CA LYS A 712 -0.18 29.86 9.15
C LYS A 712 -0.52 31.23 8.56
N PRO A 713 -1.51 31.98 9.06
CA PRO A 713 -1.60 33.39 8.76
C PRO A 713 -0.27 34.01 9.20
N SER A 714 0.50 34.56 8.26
CA SER A 714 1.65 35.39 8.59
C SER A 714 1.10 36.67 9.23
N ILE A 715 1.19 36.74 10.55
CA ILE A 715 1.03 38.02 11.24
C ILE A 715 2.27 38.85 10.89
N THR A 716 2.13 39.71 9.88
CA THR A 716 3.14 40.73 9.60
C THR A 716 2.98 41.82 10.65
N ILE A 717 3.89 41.84 11.63
CA ILE A 717 3.99 42.95 12.58
C ILE A 717 4.79 44.05 11.90
N THR A 718 4.10 45.06 11.38
CA THR A 718 4.77 46.29 10.92
C THR A 718 5.18 47.09 12.14
N VAL A 719 6.47 47.08 12.46
CA VAL A 719 7.04 47.99 13.45
C VAL A 719 7.27 49.34 12.76
N VAL A 720 6.35 50.28 12.96
CA VAL A 720 6.57 51.68 12.57
C VAL A 720 7.47 52.30 13.63
N ILE A 721 8.74 52.51 13.30
CA ILE A 721 9.64 53.33 14.11
C ILE A 721 9.47 54.77 13.62
N GLU A 722 8.68 55.57 14.33
CA GLU A 722 8.63 57.01 14.10
C GLU A 722 9.91 57.65 14.66
N GLY A 723 10.95 57.69 13.81
CA GLY A 723 12.12 58.51 14.03
C GLY A 723 11.79 59.96 13.71
N SER A 724 11.79 60.83 14.72
CA SER A 724 11.67 62.28 14.56
C SER A 724 12.71 62.80 13.57
N ALA A 725 12.24 63.39 12.48
CA ALA A 725 13.05 63.93 11.41
C ALA A 725 13.99 65.07 11.90
N LYS A 726 15.30 64.92 11.64
CA LYS A 726 16.20 66.05 11.40
C LYS A 726 17.07 65.81 10.16
N LYS A 727 16.70 66.52 9.10
CA LYS A 727 17.40 66.98 7.88
C LYS A 727 18.76 66.36 7.45
N SER A 728 18.78 66.05 6.14
CA SER A 728 19.90 66.09 5.15
C SER A 728 20.96 64.99 5.24
N LYS A 729 21.54 64.40 4.17
CA LYS A 729 21.67 64.60 2.70
C LYS A 729 22.09 63.22 2.08
N PRO A 730 22.07 63.00 0.75
CA PRO A 730 22.35 61.70 0.15
C PRO A 730 23.84 61.51 -0.18
N LEU A 731 24.41 60.32 0.03
CA LEU A 731 25.69 59.91 -0.57
C LEU A 731 25.75 58.39 -0.81
N ARG A 732 26.34 58.04 -1.95
CA ARG A 732 26.48 56.72 -2.59
C ARG A 732 27.53 55.82 -1.91
N ASN A 733 27.37 54.52 -2.12
CA ASN A 733 28.34 53.40 -2.16
C ASN A 733 29.51 53.42 -1.17
N LEU A 734 29.56 52.41 -0.29
CA LEU A 734 30.74 51.60 0.06
C LEU A 734 30.31 50.41 0.95
N SER A 735 30.91 49.24 0.73
CA SER A 735 31.00 48.13 1.70
C SER A 735 32.50 47.83 1.93
N PRO A 736 32.90 46.95 2.86
CA PRO A 736 32.36 46.64 4.17
C PRO A 736 33.45 46.76 5.26
N ALA A 737 33.05 46.51 6.52
CA ALA A 737 33.88 46.22 7.69
C ALA A 737 34.18 47.37 8.67
N SER A 738 34.20 46.93 9.93
CA SER A 738 34.60 47.60 11.18
C SER A 738 33.66 48.66 11.77
N ASP A 739 33.36 48.41 13.04
CA ASP A 739 33.04 49.36 14.11
C ASP A 739 31.58 49.74 14.34
N LEU A 740 30.98 49.05 15.31
CA LEU A 740 29.88 49.57 16.13
C LEU A 740 30.19 49.28 17.60
N LYS A 741 30.93 50.21 18.20
CA LYS A 741 30.86 50.52 19.63
C LYS A 741 29.78 51.58 19.82
N ASP A 742 28.96 51.34 20.83
CA ASP A 742 28.08 52.30 21.53
C ASP A 742 26.94 52.95 20.74
N ALA A 743 25.71 52.48 21.00
CA ALA A 743 24.52 53.33 20.99
C ALA A 743 23.41 52.79 21.92
N GLU A 744 22.72 53.75 22.53
CA GLU A 744 21.91 53.69 23.74
C GLU A 744 20.54 52.98 23.66
N GLN A 745 20.03 52.74 24.87
CA GLN A 745 18.70 52.32 25.32
C GLN A 745 17.50 52.68 24.41
N CYS A 746 16.74 51.65 24.00
CA CYS A 746 15.32 51.76 23.71
C CYS A 746 14.53 51.01 24.79
N THR A 747 13.65 51.73 25.50
CA THR A 747 12.78 51.15 26.54
C THR A 747 11.39 50.90 25.94
N LEU A 748 10.97 49.63 25.81
CA LEU A 748 9.61 49.26 25.38
C LEU A 748 8.79 48.80 26.60
N SER A 749 7.57 49.32 26.77
CA SER A 749 6.70 48.94 27.90
C SER A 749 5.94 47.63 27.63
N VAL A 750 6.13 46.61 28.48
CA VAL A 750 5.57 45.25 28.37
C VAL A 750 4.11 45.13 28.88
N ALA A 751 3.50 46.22 29.34
CA ALA A 751 2.23 46.17 30.07
C ALA A 751 1.02 45.67 29.26
N ARG A 752 1.02 45.77 27.92
CA ARG A 752 -0.13 45.34 27.08
C ARG A 752 -0.04 43.93 26.51
N ILE A 753 1.15 43.31 26.48
CA ILE A 753 1.34 41.95 25.95
C ILE A 753 0.94 40.90 27.00
N GLY A 754 1.18 41.19 28.29
CA GLY A 754 0.80 40.30 29.40
C GLY A 754 -0.71 40.09 29.53
N GLU A 755 -1.52 41.08 29.16
CA GLU A 755 -2.99 41.01 29.26
C GLU A 755 -3.63 40.16 28.15
N TYR A 756 -2.97 40.05 27.00
CA TYR A 756 -3.44 39.24 25.87
C TYR A 756 -3.01 37.77 26.00
N LEU A 757 -1.78 37.52 26.47
CA LEU A 757 -1.28 36.16 26.75
C LEU A 757 -1.95 35.53 27.97
N GLY A 758 -2.37 36.33 28.96
CA GLY A 758 -3.07 35.87 30.16
C GLY A 758 -4.44 35.22 29.90
N ARG A 759 -5.09 35.51 28.77
CA ARG A 759 -6.39 34.88 28.41
C ARG A 759 -6.22 33.60 27.59
N ALA A 760 -5.19 33.51 26.75
CA ALA A 760 -4.91 32.32 25.94
C ALA A 760 -4.28 31.17 26.75
N CYS A 761 -3.57 31.47 27.84
CA CYS A 761 -2.85 30.45 28.61
C CYS A 761 -3.62 29.86 29.81
N LYS A 762 -4.80 30.38 30.15
CA LYS A 762 -5.56 29.92 31.33
C LYS A 762 -6.03 28.46 31.22
N ALA A 763 -6.38 28.00 30.02
CA ALA A 763 -6.85 26.63 29.79
C ALA A 763 -5.73 25.57 29.71
N ARG A 764 -4.45 25.98 29.62
CA ARG A 764 -3.30 25.06 29.51
C ARG A 764 -2.42 25.01 30.76
N ALA A 765 -2.40 26.06 31.58
CA ALA A 765 -1.58 26.10 32.79
C ALA A 765 -2.04 25.11 33.88
N GLU A 766 -3.34 24.85 33.97
CA GLU A 766 -3.91 23.88 34.93
C GLU A 766 -3.55 22.42 34.59
N THR A 767 -3.25 22.12 33.32
CA THR A 767 -2.86 20.78 32.86
C THR A 767 -1.41 20.42 33.20
N PHE A 768 -0.55 21.40 33.51
CA PHE A 768 0.88 21.20 33.74
C PHE A 768 1.35 21.52 35.17
N GLY A 769 0.44 21.78 36.11
CA GLY A 769 0.77 21.95 37.53
C GLY A 769 1.67 23.17 37.82
N ILE A 770 1.64 24.21 36.99
CA ILE A 770 2.44 25.42 37.19
C ILE A 770 1.66 26.39 38.10
N ASP A 771 2.20 26.70 39.27
CA ASP A 771 1.60 27.63 40.22
C ASP A 771 1.55 29.05 39.65
N LEU A 772 0.34 29.50 39.31
CA LEU A 772 0.07 30.86 38.80
C LEU A 772 0.54 31.97 39.75
N LYS A 773 0.66 31.69 41.06
CA LYS A 773 1.17 32.68 42.03
C LYS A 773 2.65 33.01 41.78
N PHE A 774 3.45 32.06 41.29
CA PHE A 774 4.86 32.27 40.97
C PHE A 774 5.04 33.22 39.77
N LEU A 775 4.23 33.04 38.72
CA LEU A 775 4.23 33.90 37.53
C LEU A 775 3.75 35.32 37.84
N MET A 776 2.72 35.47 38.68
CA MET A 776 2.24 36.79 39.09
C MET A 776 3.19 37.51 40.07
N ALA A 777 3.95 36.76 40.89
CA ALA A 777 4.99 37.34 41.74
C ALA A 777 6.19 37.86 40.93
N CYS A 778 6.56 37.18 39.83
CA CYS A 778 7.58 37.64 38.90
C CYS A 778 7.18 38.93 38.16
N ALA A 779 5.91 39.05 37.77
CA ALA A 779 5.38 40.25 37.10
C ALA A 779 5.28 41.47 38.05
N ARG A 780 4.95 41.25 39.33
CA ARG A 780 4.85 42.34 40.32
C ARG A 780 6.21 42.90 40.77
N ASN A 781 7.27 42.11 40.70
CA ASN A 781 8.60 42.51 41.18
C ASN A 781 9.50 43.13 40.10
N GLY A 782 8.94 43.61 38.98
CA GLY A 782 9.68 44.40 38.01
C GLY A 782 10.82 43.65 37.32
N CYS A 783 10.72 42.32 37.20
CA CYS A 783 11.63 41.55 36.38
C CYS A 783 11.47 41.95 34.92
N ARG A 784 12.40 42.76 34.40
CA ARG A 784 12.57 42.99 32.97
C ARG A 784 13.14 41.70 32.34
N ILE A 785 12.37 41.12 31.43
CA ILE A 785 12.86 40.16 30.42
C ILE A 785 13.33 40.99 29.22
#